data_AF-A0A9P0KVS5-F1
#
_entry.id   AF-A0A9P0KVS5-F1
#
_cell.length_a   1.000
_cell.length_b   1.000
_cell.length_c   1.000
_cell.angle_alpha   90.00
_cell.angle_beta   90.00
_cell.angle_gamma   90.00
#
_symmetry.space_group_name_H-M   'P 1'
#
loop_
_entity.id
_entity.type
_entity.pdbx_description
1 polymer ?
#
loop_
_entity_poly.entity_id
_entity_poly.type
_entity_poly.pdbx_seq_one_letter_code
_entity_poly.pdbx_strand_id
1 'polypeptide(L)'
;MITKRYSFVNYLIHIRRAHFDIQPSTKRKIFLPNPDKPKPKKLKKPTPLPRVEKVFGPRRNKLDIQMLSKAIYDQVFIEGYRDTCKPDVLEQCAKELAKHGMQSNENTCMGDVDYKIPPIQGKNIEEHFRIIADLQLMPYRCLLVDLLGPMPDPPKEWVKEAGWTRYAPRRAPEKVPYPLEDAVVFDVEVCVSAGKTPTLATAASSEAWYGWVSPSLIDGTSKAVTSNEYSVASLIPLESTDKDDGMHLSEYQRKPKIVVGHNVSYDRARIKEQYWLNRTGTRFVDTMSLHISIGGLTSYQRSVLKSEKFNDEDETWKNFSSLNSLADCYKLYCDATLDKATRDLFVTGTLSEINSEFQTVMKYCSGDVIATCDIFKVLFPMFSERFPHPATLAGMLELGTAYLPVNSNWSRYISDSEQAYEDLDIEGRILLARRADQACQMLHDEKYKEDLWMWDQDWEVKNIKLRKRIVKKKKEPPPVPPTQCHKSQVDQSVNDPNDLDTEEIDELEEKFRYLSATKEYLPSVKILLPGYPNWYRKLCTKPDSSPLWIPGPHLISTSMQITPKLLSLTWEGYPLHYIRDLGWGFLVPFSDDSEVERKLPLAKLLEKCPLRVTKDGSNTWEAMQQISNSVQQDLSKKQYFDRMKGDKTGGQYQGTGIWCNTVIEDCCWFFKLPHKDGPSRNVGNPLAKDYLTKFSDNVLAGDTESAEQVLSIARKLSYWRNNRARIMDQMVVWLNKQDLPKELQESTGLCINNNTAHH
;
A
#
# COMPACT_ATOMS: atom_id res chain seq x y z
N MET A 1 18.83 -21.74 47.23
CA MET A 1 18.43 -20.34 47.48
C MET A 1 17.80 -19.70 46.23
N ILE A 2 16.77 -20.33 45.64
CA ILE A 2 16.33 -20.07 44.25
C ILE A 2 14.92 -19.44 44.14
N THR A 3 14.17 -19.30 45.23
CA THR A 3 12.71 -19.02 45.15
C THR A 3 12.26 -17.58 45.45
N LYS A 4 13.15 -16.58 45.57
CA LYS A 4 12.75 -15.19 45.92
C LYS A 4 13.06 -14.08 44.89
N ARG A 5 13.50 -14.40 43.67
CA ARG A 5 13.78 -13.39 42.62
C ARG A 5 12.73 -13.29 41.49
N TYR A 6 11.62 -14.03 41.56
CA TYR A 6 10.58 -14.03 40.52
C TYR A 6 9.49 -12.94 40.67
N SER A 7 9.54 -12.10 41.71
CA SER A 7 8.48 -11.09 41.96
C SER A 7 8.59 -9.83 41.08
N PHE A 8 9.76 -9.51 40.51
CA PHE A 8 9.96 -8.24 39.80
C PHE A 8 9.62 -8.33 38.30
N VAL A 9 9.73 -9.52 37.71
CA VAL A 9 9.40 -9.76 36.29
C VAL A 9 7.88 -9.70 36.04
N ASN A 10 7.06 -10.14 37.01
CA ASN A 10 5.60 -10.04 36.91
C ASN A 10 5.07 -8.60 36.92
N TYR A 11 5.83 -7.61 37.41
CA TYR A 11 5.38 -6.22 37.48
C TYR A 11 5.49 -5.49 36.13
N LEU A 12 6.37 -5.94 35.24
CA LEU A 12 6.53 -5.35 33.90
C LEU A 12 5.50 -5.85 32.87
N ILE A 13 4.74 -6.90 33.20
CA ILE A 13 3.73 -7.52 32.30
C ILE A 13 2.32 -6.90 32.52
N HIS A 14 2.14 -6.01 33.51
CA HIS A 14 0.86 -5.37 33.82
C HIS A 14 0.78 -3.89 33.42
N ILE A 15 1.05 -3.58 32.15
CA ILE A 15 0.55 -2.33 31.57
C ILE A 15 -0.91 -2.56 31.16
N ARG A 16 -1.85 -2.30 32.08
CA ARG A 16 -3.26 -2.13 31.72
C ARG A 16 -3.36 -0.91 30.80
N ARG A 17 -3.80 -1.09 29.55
CA ARG A 17 -4.27 0.02 28.72
C ARG A 17 -5.53 0.56 29.37
N ALA A 18 -5.44 1.73 29.98
CA ALA A 18 -6.60 2.49 30.39
C ALA A 18 -6.79 3.63 29.38
N HIS A 19 -7.97 3.69 28.77
CA HIS A 19 -8.45 4.95 28.18
C HIS A 19 -8.61 5.96 29.32
N PHE A 20 -7.95 7.09 29.22
CA PHE A 20 -8.22 8.25 30.04
C PHE A 20 -8.29 9.47 29.13
N ASP A 21 -9.42 10.18 29.16
CA ASP A 21 -9.39 11.62 28.95
C ASP A 21 -8.61 12.21 30.12
N ILE A 22 -7.38 12.66 29.86
CA ILE A 22 -6.54 13.30 30.88
C ILE A 22 -6.98 14.77 30.98
N GLN A 23 -7.93 15.05 31.86
CA GLN A 23 -8.01 16.33 32.54
C GLN A 23 -7.18 16.20 33.84
N PRO A 24 -6.19 17.08 34.10
CA PRO A 24 -5.30 16.92 35.24
C PRO A 24 -6.06 17.07 36.56
N SER A 25 -6.12 16.01 37.36
CA SER A 25 -6.50 16.10 38.78
C SER A 25 -5.50 15.34 39.66
N THR A 26 -4.85 16.08 40.55
CA THR A 26 -3.86 15.55 41.51
C THR A 26 -4.57 14.93 42.71
N LYS A 27 -4.45 13.62 42.91
CA LYS A 27 -4.70 12.97 44.22
C LYS A 27 -3.45 12.22 44.69
N ARG A 28 -2.93 12.61 45.86
CA ARG A 28 -1.74 12.05 46.50
C ARG A 28 -2.17 10.90 47.41
N LYS A 29 -1.84 9.65 47.07
CA LYS A 29 -1.93 8.51 48.01
C LYS A 29 -0.60 8.32 48.73
N ILE A 30 -0.64 8.35 50.05
CA ILE A 30 0.52 8.08 50.92
C ILE A 30 0.43 6.62 51.36
N PHE A 31 1.48 5.83 51.08
CA PHE A 31 1.61 4.46 51.56
C PHE A 31 2.57 4.44 52.76
N LEU A 32 2.13 3.86 53.87
CA LEU A 32 2.99 3.62 55.03
C LEU A 32 3.93 2.42 54.77
N PRO A 33 5.19 2.46 55.21
CA PRO A 33 6.14 1.36 54.98
C PRO A 33 5.73 0.09 55.74
N ASN A 34 5.77 -1.05 55.06
CA ASN A 34 5.53 -2.37 55.65
C ASN A 34 6.70 -2.75 56.60
N PRO A 35 6.46 -2.96 57.92
CA PRO A 35 7.49 -3.24 58.91
C PRO A 35 8.21 -4.59 58.73
N ASP A 36 7.62 -5.53 57.99
CA ASP A 36 8.17 -6.90 57.84
C ASP A 36 9.09 -7.08 56.61
N LYS A 37 9.42 -6.00 55.91
CA LYS A 37 10.29 -6.05 54.72
C LYS A 37 11.77 -6.11 55.15
N PRO A 38 12.54 -7.17 54.83
CA PRO A 38 13.95 -7.23 55.19
C PRO A 38 14.73 -6.12 54.48
N LYS A 39 15.49 -5.33 55.26
CA LYS A 39 16.29 -4.21 54.74
C LYS A 39 17.32 -4.73 53.74
N PRO A 40 17.43 -4.14 52.52
CA PRO A 40 18.42 -4.58 51.54
C PRO A 40 19.84 -4.34 52.08
N LYS A 41 20.73 -5.32 51.88
CA LYS A 41 22.17 -5.19 52.18
C LYS A 41 22.72 -4.01 51.36
N LYS A 42 23.17 -2.96 52.03
CA LYS A 42 23.80 -1.79 51.41
C LYS A 42 25.05 -2.24 50.64
N LEU A 43 25.04 -2.10 49.32
CA LEU A 43 26.27 -2.11 48.50
C LEU A 43 27.18 -0.99 48.99
N LYS A 44 28.49 -1.27 49.10
CA LYS A 44 29.50 -0.24 49.46
C LYS A 44 29.41 0.89 48.45
N LYS A 45 29.17 2.11 48.93
CA LYS A 45 29.13 3.31 48.10
C LYS A 45 30.51 3.53 47.46
N PRO A 46 30.60 3.83 46.16
CA PRO A 46 31.85 4.26 45.57
C PRO A 46 32.33 5.56 46.23
N THR A 47 33.64 5.72 46.34
CA THR A 47 34.30 6.87 46.93
C THR A 47 33.88 8.15 46.20
N PRO A 48 33.44 9.22 46.90
CA PRO A 48 33.05 10.46 46.23
C PRO A 48 34.24 11.06 45.47
N LEU A 49 34.06 11.32 44.18
CA LEU A 49 35.01 12.13 43.40
C LEU A 49 35.06 13.57 43.97
N PRO A 50 36.20 14.28 43.81
CA PRO A 50 36.38 15.62 44.38
C PRO A 50 35.26 16.57 43.95
N ARG A 51 34.70 17.29 44.95
CA ARG A 51 33.63 18.28 44.76
C ARG A 51 34.12 19.39 43.83
N VAL A 52 33.57 19.43 42.62
CA VAL A 52 33.61 20.63 41.76
C VAL A 52 32.67 21.67 42.37
N GLU A 53 33.13 22.90 42.50
CA GLU A 53 32.39 24.05 43.04
C GLU A 53 30.99 24.17 42.40
N LYS A 54 30.00 24.51 43.22
CA LYS A 54 28.64 24.81 42.74
C LYS A 54 28.66 26.15 42.02
N VAL A 55 28.94 26.16 40.72
CA VAL A 55 28.64 27.30 39.86
C VAL A 55 27.12 27.49 39.85
N PHE A 56 26.64 28.67 40.24
CA PHE A 56 25.23 29.03 40.16
C PHE A 56 24.87 29.29 38.69
N GLY A 57 23.97 28.50 38.14
CA GLY A 57 23.53 28.59 36.74
C GLY A 57 23.39 27.21 36.08
N PRO A 58 22.70 27.14 34.93
CA PRO A 58 22.55 25.91 34.15
C PRO A 58 23.92 25.37 33.74
N ARG A 59 24.08 24.04 33.78
CA ARG A 59 25.36 23.38 33.46
C ARG A 59 25.74 23.68 32.00
N ARG A 60 26.94 24.17 31.73
CA ARG A 60 27.47 24.41 30.38
C ARG A 60 28.76 23.63 30.13
N ASN A 61 29.10 23.41 28.86
CA ASN A 61 30.39 22.85 28.47
C ASN A 61 31.43 23.97 28.19
N LYS A 62 32.64 23.60 27.75
CA LYS A 62 33.73 24.54 27.45
C LYS A 62 33.51 25.45 26.21
N LEU A 63 32.49 25.14 25.40
CA LEU A 63 32.06 25.96 24.26
C LEU A 63 30.79 26.75 24.61
N ASP A 64 30.47 26.85 25.91
CA ASP A 64 29.32 27.60 26.44
C ASP A 64 27.95 27.06 25.97
N ILE A 65 27.90 25.80 25.52
CA ILE A 65 26.67 25.11 25.17
C ILE A 65 26.00 24.60 26.44
N GLN A 66 24.71 24.90 26.61
CA GLN A 66 23.90 24.40 27.71
C GLN A 66 23.77 22.86 27.66
N MET A 67 24.05 22.22 28.78
CA MET A 67 24.02 20.77 29.00
C MET A 67 22.79 20.37 29.81
N LEU A 68 22.57 19.07 29.97
CA LEU A 68 21.54 18.52 30.86
C LEU A 68 21.61 19.13 32.26
N SER A 69 20.44 19.46 32.83
CA SER A 69 20.30 19.94 34.20
C SER A 69 21.01 19.01 35.17
N LYS A 70 21.58 19.57 36.24
CA LYS A 70 22.35 18.80 37.21
C LYS A 70 21.54 17.63 37.82
N ALA A 71 20.27 17.87 38.12
CA ALA A 71 19.38 16.85 38.69
C ALA A 71 19.24 15.61 37.80
N ILE A 72 19.11 15.79 36.48
CA ILE A 72 19.03 14.69 35.51
C ILE A 72 20.41 14.09 35.29
N TYR A 73 21.44 14.94 35.14
CA TYR A 73 22.81 14.51 34.92
C TYR A 73 23.31 13.56 36.02
N ASP A 74 23.08 13.89 37.29
CA ASP A 74 23.50 13.06 38.43
C ASP A 74 22.76 11.70 38.49
N GLN A 75 21.55 11.63 37.91
CA GLN A 75 20.78 10.38 37.80
C GLN A 75 21.25 9.51 36.62
N VAL A 76 21.76 10.13 35.55
CA VAL A 76 22.15 9.44 34.30
C VAL A 76 23.62 9.03 34.27
N PHE A 77 24.51 9.91 34.73
CA PHE A 77 25.96 9.74 34.65
C PHE A 77 26.54 9.42 36.04
N ILE A 78 26.19 8.23 36.55
CA ILE A 78 26.52 7.80 37.91
C ILE A 78 28.05 7.67 38.12
N GLU A 79 28.79 7.32 37.06
CA GLU A 79 30.27 7.25 37.08
C GLU A 79 30.95 8.62 37.00
N GLY A 80 30.18 9.70 36.77
CA GLY A 80 30.68 11.05 36.59
C GLY A 80 31.21 11.33 35.18
N TYR A 81 31.66 12.56 34.96
CA TYR A 81 32.28 13.01 33.71
C TYR A 81 33.80 13.01 33.85
N ARG A 82 34.49 12.49 32.84
CA ARG A 82 35.93 12.64 32.68
C ARG A 82 36.19 13.54 31.50
N ASP A 83 36.78 14.69 31.77
CA ASP A 83 37.21 15.61 30.74
C ASP A 83 38.43 15.03 30.00
N THR A 84 38.21 14.61 28.76
CA THR A 84 39.26 14.07 27.88
C THR A 84 39.52 14.99 26.69
N CYS A 85 38.96 16.21 26.71
CA CYS A 85 38.98 17.10 25.56
C CYS A 85 40.33 17.81 25.44
N LYS A 86 40.98 17.69 24.28
CA LYS A 86 42.25 18.34 23.98
C LYS A 86 42.03 19.85 23.69
N PRO A 87 42.89 20.75 24.20
CA PRO A 87 42.77 22.19 23.96
C PRO A 87 42.72 22.58 22.48
N ASP A 88 43.57 21.97 21.64
CA ASP A 88 43.64 22.27 20.20
C ASP A 88 42.31 21.97 19.48
N VAL A 89 41.62 20.91 19.89
CA VAL A 89 40.31 20.54 19.34
C VAL A 89 39.24 21.55 19.73
N LEU A 90 39.28 22.06 20.96
CA LEU A 90 38.34 23.10 21.41
C LEU A 90 38.53 24.40 20.62
N GLU A 91 39.77 24.80 20.39
CA GLU A 91 40.07 26.00 19.60
C GLU A 91 39.59 25.84 18.15
N GLN A 92 39.82 24.67 17.55
CA GLN A 92 39.32 24.37 16.20
C GLN A 92 37.79 24.40 16.14
N CYS A 93 37.10 23.78 17.09
CA CYS A 93 35.63 23.81 17.18
C CYS A 93 35.12 25.24 17.35
N ALA A 94 35.75 26.06 18.21
CA ALA A 94 35.35 27.45 18.42
C ALA A 94 35.51 28.30 17.15
N LYS A 95 36.61 28.11 16.39
CA LYS A 95 36.83 28.77 15.09
C LYS A 95 35.76 28.38 14.07
N GLU A 96 35.42 27.10 13.98
CA GLU A 96 34.40 26.63 13.02
C GLU A 96 33.00 27.14 13.39
N LEU A 97 32.64 27.11 14.68
CA LEU A 97 31.38 27.69 15.17
C LEU A 97 31.29 29.19 14.86
N ALA A 98 32.37 29.95 15.06
CA ALA A 98 32.43 31.37 14.72
C ALA A 98 32.26 31.63 13.22
N LYS A 99 32.89 30.82 12.37
CA LYS A 99 32.78 30.91 10.90
C LYS A 99 31.35 30.72 10.40
N HIS A 100 30.56 29.87 11.04
CA HIS A 100 29.15 29.63 10.69
C HIS A 100 28.16 30.53 11.48
N GLY A 101 28.65 31.53 12.22
CA GLY A 101 27.79 32.44 12.99
C GLY A 101 27.08 31.79 14.19
N MET A 102 27.56 30.64 14.66
CA MET A 102 27.00 29.87 15.78
C MET A 102 27.71 30.19 17.10
N GLN A 103 27.87 31.47 17.43
CA GLN A 103 28.41 31.90 18.71
C GLN A 103 27.29 31.92 19.77
N SER A 104 27.58 31.42 20.98
CA SER A 104 26.59 31.42 22.07
C SER A 104 26.33 32.84 22.55
N ASN A 105 25.05 33.24 22.55
CA ASN A 105 24.61 34.46 23.20
C ASN A 105 24.05 34.10 24.58
N GLU A 106 24.43 34.84 25.63
CA GLU A 106 24.01 34.55 27.01
C GLU A 106 22.47 34.52 27.19
N ASN A 107 21.74 35.21 26.31
CA ASN A 107 20.29 35.41 26.38
C ASN A 107 19.42 34.20 25.94
N THR A 108 19.99 33.10 25.44
CA THR A 108 19.21 31.95 24.94
C THR A 108 19.12 30.76 25.91
N CYS A 109 19.46 30.96 27.18
CA CYS A 109 19.53 29.87 28.15
C CYS A 109 18.13 29.45 28.64
N MET A 110 17.84 28.15 28.58
CA MET A 110 16.61 27.57 29.13
C MET A 110 16.77 27.28 30.63
N GLY A 111 15.66 27.25 31.38
CA GLY A 111 15.68 26.92 32.81
C GLY A 111 16.04 25.45 33.07
N ASP A 112 16.63 25.17 34.23
CA ASP A 112 16.95 23.81 34.67
C ASP A 112 15.66 23.00 34.93
N VAL A 113 15.63 21.78 34.42
CA VAL A 113 14.55 20.80 34.66
C VAL A 113 14.93 19.85 35.81
N ASP A 114 14.08 19.77 36.82
CA ASP A 114 14.18 18.80 37.93
C ASP A 114 13.17 17.67 37.75
N TYR A 115 13.58 16.61 37.02
CA TYR A 115 12.77 15.43 36.75
C TYR A 115 13.42 14.18 37.35
N LYS A 116 12.62 13.36 38.06
CA LYS A 116 13.08 12.10 38.68
C LYS A 116 12.88 10.94 37.70
N ILE A 117 13.97 10.38 37.22
CA ILE A 117 14.03 9.26 36.28
C ILE A 117 14.07 7.94 37.08
N PRO A 118 13.48 6.84 36.57
CA PRO A 118 13.67 5.51 37.16
C PRO A 118 15.17 5.16 37.32
N PRO A 119 15.56 4.45 38.40
CA PRO A 119 16.94 4.08 38.62
C PRO A 119 17.52 3.25 37.48
N ILE A 120 18.74 3.63 37.07
CA ILE A 120 19.50 2.95 36.03
C ILE A 120 20.04 1.63 36.60
N GLN A 121 19.96 0.57 35.80
CA GLN A 121 20.41 -0.78 36.16
C GLN A 121 21.91 -1.01 35.92
N GLY A 122 22.50 -0.32 34.94
CA GLY A 122 23.92 -0.38 34.60
C GLY A 122 24.71 0.80 35.17
N LYS A 123 26.02 0.80 34.98
CA LYS A 123 26.91 1.89 35.42
C LYS A 123 26.82 3.12 34.51
N ASN A 124 26.50 2.89 33.23
CA ASN A 124 26.27 3.90 32.21
C ASN A 124 25.05 3.54 31.35
N ILE A 125 24.68 4.43 30.42
CA ILE A 125 23.50 4.28 29.56
C ILE A 125 23.60 3.03 28.67
N GLU A 126 24.79 2.74 28.12
CA GLU A 126 24.99 1.58 27.25
C GLU A 126 24.78 0.28 28.01
N GLU A 127 25.43 0.12 29.17
CA GLU A 127 25.26 -1.06 30.03
C GLU A 127 23.82 -1.20 30.53
N HIS A 128 23.14 -0.08 30.79
CA HIS A 128 21.73 -0.10 31.16
C HIS A 128 20.83 -0.71 30.08
N PHE A 129 20.96 -0.25 28.84
CA PHE A 129 20.17 -0.78 27.73
C PHE A 129 20.52 -2.23 27.42
N ARG A 130 21.80 -2.60 27.54
CA ARG A 130 22.22 -4.00 27.41
C ARG A 130 21.55 -4.89 28.46
N ILE A 131 21.60 -4.51 29.74
CA ILE A 131 20.97 -5.27 30.83
C ILE A 131 19.46 -5.40 30.63
N ILE A 132 18.76 -4.30 30.31
CA ILE A 132 17.30 -4.35 30.11
C ILE A 132 16.95 -5.25 28.93
N ALA A 133 17.65 -5.10 27.80
CA ALA A 133 17.40 -5.91 26.62
C ALA A 133 17.70 -7.39 26.87
N ASP A 134 18.81 -7.71 27.56
CA ASP A 134 19.12 -9.09 27.95
C ASP A 134 18.02 -9.68 28.85
N LEU A 135 17.53 -8.93 29.84
CA LEU A 135 16.46 -9.40 30.73
C LEU A 135 15.14 -9.67 29.98
N GLN A 136 14.79 -8.82 29.01
CA GLN A 136 13.60 -9.00 28.18
C GLN A 136 13.75 -10.19 27.22
N LEU A 137 14.94 -10.35 26.64
CA LEU A 137 15.21 -11.34 25.61
C LEU A 137 15.51 -12.74 26.15
N MET A 138 16.10 -12.85 27.35
CA MET A 138 16.61 -14.10 27.91
C MET A 138 15.65 -15.30 27.78
N PRO A 139 14.36 -15.22 28.18
CA PRO A 139 13.47 -16.38 28.08
C PRO A 139 13.19 -16.81 26.64
N TYR A 140 13.15 -15.86 25.69
CA TYR A 140 12.90 -16.13 24.28
C TYR A 140 14.14 -16.65 23.54
N ARG A 141 15.33 -16.18 23.95
CA ARG A 141 16.60 -16.63 23.36
C ARG A 141 16.84 -18.12 23.57
N CYS A 142 16.52 -18.65 24.76
CA CYS A 142 16.63 -20.08 25.03
C CYS A 142 15.76 -20.89 24.05
N LEU A 143 14.50 -20.48 23.89
CA LEU A 143 13.55 -21.13 22.96
C LEU A 143 14.05 -21.10 21.50
N LEU A 144 14.65 -20.00 21.07
CA LEU A 144 15.23 -19.88 19.73
C LEU A 144 16.44 -20.81 19.54
N VAL A 145 17.27 -20.97 20.58
CA VAL A 145 18.41 -21.90 20.55
C VAL A 145 17.93 -23.35 20.52
N ASP A 146 16.86 -23.68 21.25
CA ASP A 146 16.27 -25.01 21.25
C ASP A 146 15.78 -25.41 19.85
N LEU A 147 15.22 -24.46 19.08
CA LEU A 147 14.80 -24.66 17.68
C LEU A 147 15.97 -24.88 16.70
N LEU A 148 17.21 -24.58 17.07
CA LEU A 148 18.39 -24.89 16.24
C LEU A 148 18.75 -26.39 16.28
N GLY A 149 18.17 -27.14 17.22
CA GLY A 149 18.36 -28.58 17.35
C GLY A 149 17.82 -29.40 16.18
N PRO A 150 18.04 -30.73 16.20
CA PRO A 150 17.43 -31.63 15.23
C PRO A 150 15.89 -31.62 15.39
N MET A 151 15.19 -31.70 14.26
CA MET A 151 13.73 -31.79 14.21
C MET A 151 13.32 -33.22 13.86
N PRO A 152 12.15 -33.70 14.33
CA PRO A 152 11.59 -34.97 13.88
C PRO A 152 11.24 -34.93 12.38
N ASP A 153 11.22 -36.10 11.73
CA ASP A 153 10.74 -36.20 10.35
C ASP A 153 9.24 -35.89 10.27
N PRO A 154 8.76 -35.24 9.19
CA PRO A 154 7.34 -35.00 8.98
C PRO A 154 6.58 -36.33 8.84
N PRO A 155 5.30 -36.38 9.25
CA PRO A 155 4.48 -37.58 9.10
C PRO A 155 4.30 -37.94 7.62
N LYS A 156 4.27 -39.24 7.32
CA LYS A 156 4.05 -39.74 5.95
C LYS A 156 2.61 -39.55 5.48
N GLU A 157 1.66 -39.56 6.41
CA GLU A 157 0.24 -39.41 6.16
C GLU A 157 -0.36 -38.45 7.19
N TRP A 158 -1.10 -37.46 6.70
CA TRP A 158 -1.75 -36.45 7.52
C TRP A 158 -3.20 -36.82 7.80
N VAL A 159 -3.64 -36.67 9.05
CA VAL A 159 -5.03 -36.84 9.46
C VAL A 159 -5.84 -35.64 8.99
N LYS A 160 -6.96 -35.93 8.34
CA LYS A 160 -7.90 -34.96 7.80
C LYS A 160 -9.07 -34.76 8.77
N GLU A 161 -8.79 -34.08 9.87
CA GLU A 161 -9.77 -33.78 10.92
C GLU A 161 -9.66 -32.31 11.34
N ALA A 162 -10.79 -31.64 11.57
CA ALA A 162 -10.82 -30.24 11.96
C ALA A 162 -10.11 -29.98 13.32
N GLY A 163 -9.34 -28.90 13.36
CA GLY A 163 -8.51 -28.51 14.51
C GLY A 163 -7.07 -29.04 14.40
N TRP A 164 -6.36 -29.06 15.53
CA TRP A 164 -4.96 -29.49 15.58
C TRP A 164 -4.82 -31.00 15.79
N THR A 165 -3.93 -31.62 15.01
CA THR A 165 -3.41 -32.97 15.24
C THR A 165 -1.90 -32.91 15.46
N ARG A 166 -1.42 -33.62 16.49
CA ARG A 166 -0.02 -33.76 16.87
C ARG A 166 0.54 -35.09 16.37
N TYR A 167 1.77 -35.06 15.85
CA TYR A 167 2.51 -36.20 15.32
C TYR A 167 3.86 -36.29 16.02
N ALA A 168 3.91 -37.05 17.11
CA ALA A 168 5.14 -37.30 17.84
C ALA A 168 5.82 -38.59 17.33
N PRO A 169 7.17 -38.66 17.32
CA PRO A 169 7.89 -39.85 16.88
C PRO A 169 7.43 -41.12 17.61
N ARG A 170 7.15 -42.17 16.83
CA ARG A 170 6.72 -43.50 17.33
C ARG A 170 5.43 -43.48 18.17
N ARG A 171 4.60 -42.45 18.05
CA ARG A 171 3.25 -42.38 18.64
C ARG A 171 2.20 -42.28 17.55
N ALA A 172 0.98 -42.68 17.88
CA ALA A 172 -0.17 -42.44 17.00
C ALA A 172 -0.52 -40.94 16.97
N PRO A 173 -1.11 -40.44 15.87
CA PRO A 173 -1.61 -39.08 15.80
C PRO A 173 -2.59 -38.78 16.94
N GLU A 174 -2.45 -37.61 17.57
CA GLU A 174 -3.23 -37.21 18.74
C GLU A 174 -3.91 -35.87 18.48
N LYS A 175 -5.22 -35.78 18.72
CA LYS A 175 -5.94 -34.50 18.64
C LYS A 175 -5.60 -33.65 19.86
N VAL A 176 -5.19 -32.40 19.61
CA VAL A 176 -4.81 -31.44 20.66
C VAL A 176 -5.54 -30.12 20.44
N PRO A 177 -5.71 -29.28 21.47
CA PRO A 177 -6.32 -27.96 21.29
C PRO A 177 -5.39 -26.94 20.62
N TYR A 178 -4.08 -27.09 20.80
CA TYR A 178 -3.02 -26.21 20.29
C TYR A 178 -1.65 -26.92 20.38
N PRO A 179 -0.58 -26.41 19.73
CA PRO A 179 0.77 -26.95 19.87
C PRO A 179 1.27 -26.91 21.33
N LEU A 180 1.89 -27.99 21.78
CA LEU A 180 2.20 -28.20 23.21
C LEU A 180 3.57 -27.67 23.63
N GLU A 181 4.48 -27.50 22.67
CA GLU A 181 5.82 -26.97 22.94
C GLU A 181 5.85 -25.43 22.87
N ASP A 182 6.78 -24.81 23.60
CA ASP A 182 6.86 -23.35 23.72
C ASP A 182 7.52 -22.68 22.49
N ALA A 183 8.14 -23.46 21.61
CA ALA A 183 8.85 -22.98 20.44
C ALA A 183 8.45 -23.81 19.21
N VAL A 184 7.96 -23.15 18.17
CA VAL A 184 7.54 -23.81 16.92
C VAL A 184 7.98 -23.00 15.69
N VAL A 185 8.29 -23.71 14.60
CA VAL A 185 8.28 -23.15 13.25
C VAL A 185 6.88 -23.34 12.68
N PHE A 186 6.30 -22.32 12.04
CA PHE A 186 4.88 -22.28 11.71
C PHE A 186 4.63 -21.58 10.37
N ASP A 187 3.69 -22.12 9.61
CA ASP A 187 3.24 -21.59 8.32
C ASP A 187 1.72 -21.84 8.12
N VAL A 188 1.03 -20.91 7.45
CA VAL A 188 -0.42 -20.95 7.19
C VAL A 188 -0.73 -20.78 5.71
N GLU A 189 -1.57 -21.67 5.21
CA GLU A 189 -2.13 -21.58 3.86
C GLU A 189 -3.60 -21.14 3.84
N VAL A 190 -3.94 -20.35 2.83
CA VAL A 190 -5.25 -19.69 2.68
C VAL A 190 -5.78 -19.88 1.27
N CYS A 191 -6.97 -20.45 1.15
CA CYS A 191 -7.74 -20.51 -0.10
C CYS A 191 -8.32 -19.12 -0.43
N VAL A 192 -7.65 -18.37 -1.32
CA VAL A 192 -7.98 -16.98 -1.65
C VAL A 192 -9.38 -16.84 -2.24
N SER A 193 -9.85 -17.85 -2.99
CA SER A 193 -11.20 -17.89 -3.56
C SER A 193 -12.30 -17.99 -2.50
N ALA A 194 -11.99 -18.55 -1.32
CA ALA A 194 -12.91 -18.72 -0.20
C ALA A 194 -12.83 -17.60 0.85
N GLY A 195 -11.82 -16.73 0.78
CA GLY A 195 -11.62 -15.58 1.67
C GLY A 195 -10.21 -15.51 2.26
N LYS A 196 -10.06 -14.83 3.41
CA LYS A 196 -8.77 -14.63 4.09
C LYS A 196 -8.57 -15.49 5.35
N THR A 197 -9.58 -16.29 5.70
CA THR A 197 -9.52 -17.22 6.84
C THR A 197 -8.51 -18.33 6.57
N PRO A 198 -7.81 -18.82 7.60
CA PRO A 198 -6.88 -19.93 7.45
C PRO A 198 -7.60 -21.18 6.92
N THR A 199 -6.94 -21.88 5.98
CA THR A 199 -7.44 -23.14 5.41
C THR A 199 -6.69 -24.34 6.00
N LEU A 200 -5.36 -24.26 6.00
CA LEU A 200 -4.46 -25.24 6.60
C LEU A 200 -3.35 -24.52 7.33
N ALA A 201 -2.78 -25.15 8.35
CA ALA A 201 -1.52 -24.69 8.94
C ALA A 201 -0.65 -25.87 9.33
N THR A 202 0.66 -25.68 9.27
CA THR A 202 1.62 -26.68 9.71
C THR A 202 2.59 -26.07 10.71
N ALA A 203 2.96 -26.85 11.71
CA ALA A 203 3.97 -26.44 12.69
C ALA A 203 4.93 -27.59 13.01
N ALA A 204 6.16 -27.23 13.35
CA ALA A 204 7.18 -28.18 13.78
C ALA A 204 7.89 -27.66 15.04
N SER A 205 8.05 -28.53 16.03
CA SER A 205 8.88 -28.32 17.23
C SER A 205 9.98 -29.37 17.28
N SER A 206 10.91 -29.23 18.23
CA SER A 206 11.95 -30.24 18.48
C SER A 206 11.39 -31.62 18.85
N GLU A 207 10.12 -31.70 19.25
CA GLU A 207 9.49 -32.92 19.77
C GLU A 207 8.44 -33.52 18.82
N ALA A 208 7.72 -32.69 18.04
CA ALA A 208 6.60 -33.15 17.24
C ALA A 208 6.28 -32.25 16.04
N TRP A 209 5.56 -32.82 15.08
CA TRP A 209 4.88 -32.09 14.01
C TRP A 209 3.41 -31.85 14.36
N TYR A 210 2.83 -30.82 13.75
CA TYR A 210 1.45 -30.43 13.93
C TYR A 210 0.82 -30.06 12.58
N GLY A 211 -0.41 -30.50 12.39
CA GLY A 211 -1.26 -30.08 11.28
C GLY A 211 -2.57 -29.52 11.82
N TRP A 212 -2.97 -28.34 11.34
CA TRP A 212 -4.27 -27.76 11.63
C TRP A 212 -5.13 -27.76 10.37
N VAL A 213 -6.36 -28.23 10.49
CA VAL A 213 -7.34 -28.21 9.40
C VAL A 213 -8.52 -27.33 9.77
N SER A 214 -8.86 -26.41 8.86
CA SER A 214 -10.02 -25.54 9.03
C SER A 214 -11.34 -26.34 8.99
N PRO A 215 -12.29 -26.07 9.91
CA PRO A 215 -13.63 -26.65 9.83
C PRO A 215 -14.30 -26.44 8.47
N SER A 216 -14.12 -25.25 7.87
CA SER A 216 -14.69 -24.92 6.55
C SER A 216 -14.17 -25.79 5.41
N LEU A 217 -12.94 -26.32 5.52
CA LEU A 217 -12.40 -27.24 4.52
C LEU A 217 -13.10 -28.61 4.59
N ILE A 218 -13.43 -29.06 5.80
CA ILE A 218 -14.14 -30.34 6.02
C ILE A 218 -15.61 -30.22 5.60
N ASP A 219 -16.27 -29.13 6.02
CA ASP A 219 -17.69 -28.91 5.75
C ASP A 219 -17.97 -28.52 4.29
N GLY A 220 -16.94 -28.13 3.53
CA GLY A 220 -17.06 -27.68 2.13
C GLY A 220 -17.87 -26.39 1.95
N THR A 221 -18.21 -25.70 3.04
CA THR A 221 -19.00 -24.48 3.03
C THR A 221 -18.11 -23.25 3.14
N SER A 222 -18.00 -22.49 2.04
CA SER A 222 -17.52 -21.11 2.09
C SER A 222 -18.72 -20.18 2.22
N LYS A 223 -18.82 -19.42 3.31
CA LYS A 223 -19.71 -18.24 3.30
C LYS A 223 -19.25 -17.32 2.18
N ALA A 224 -20.19 -16.79 1.39
CA ALA A 224 -19.86 -15.81 0.38
C ALA A 224 -19.10 -14.64 1.04
N VAL A 225 -17.94 -14.29 0.49
CA VAL A 225 -17.08 -13.19 0.98
C VAL A 225 -17.76 -11.86 0.62
N THR A 226 -18.85 -11.53 1.31
CA THR A 226 -19.60 -10.28 1.07
C THR A 226 -19.15 -9.15 2.01
N SER A 227 -18.59 -9.49 3.17
CA SER A 227 -17.94 -8.54 4.06
C SER A 227 -16.56 -9.08 4.46
N ASN A 228 -15.49 -8.27 4.36
CA ASN A 228 -14.14 -8.59 4.85
C ASN A 228 -14.07 -8.67 6.39
N GLU A 229 -15.14 -9.17 7.02
CA GLU A 229 -15.38 -9.20 8.45
C GLU A 229 -15.24 -10.63 8.92
N TYR A 230 -14.19 -10.89 9.70
CA TYR A 230 -13.88 -12.22 10.19
C TYR A 230 -14.13 -12.30 11.69
N SER A 231 -14.56 -13.48 12.14
CA SER A 231 -14.72 -13.77 13.57
C SER A 231 -13.47 -14.45 14.11
N VAL A 232 -13.12 -14.15 15.36
CA VAL A 232 -12.03 -14.79 16.11
C VAL A 232 -12.16 -16.32 16.13
N ALA A 233 -13.38 -16.86 16.09
CA ALA A 233 -13.63 -18.31 16.08
C ALA A 233 -13.16 -19.03 14.80
N SER A 234 -12.94 -18.28 13.71
CA SER A 234 -12.45 -18.84 12.43
C SER A 234 -10.91 -18.87 12.33
N LEU A 235 -10.22 -18.45 13.39
CA LEU A 235 -8.76 -18.32 13.43
C LEU A 235 -8.10 -19.49 14.15
N ILE A 236 -6.81 -19.67 13.91
CA ILE A 236 -6.01 -20.76 14.48
C ILE A 236 -5.69 -20.46 15.94
N PRO A 237 -6.07 -21.33 16.90
CA PRO A 237 -5.63 -21.20 18.29
C PRO A 237 -4.20 -21.72 18.45
N LEU A 238 -3.30 -20.93 19.04
CA LEU A 238 -1.95 -21.41 19.38
C LEU A 238 -1.73 -21.62 20.88
N GLU A 239 -2.59 -21.06 21.74
CA GLU A 239 -2.41 -21.12 23.19
C GLU A 239 -3.73 -21.02 23.96
N SER A 240 -4.84 -21.31 23.30
CA SER A 240 -6.18 -21.16 23.84
C SER A 240 -7.16 -22.22 23.36
N THR A 241 -8.22 -22.39 24.13
CA THR A 241 -9.40 -23.19 23.81
C THR A 241 -10.59 -22.29 23.52
N ASP A 242 -11.73 -22.87 23.15
CA ASP A 242 -12.97 -22.12 22.92
C ASP A 242 -13.54 -21.48 24.19
N LYS A 243 -13.08 -21.90 25.37
CA LYS A 243 -13.48 -21.33 26.66
C LYS A 243 -12.71 -20.07 27.05
N ASP A 244 -11.58 -19.83 26.39
CA ASP A 244 -10.70 -18.72 26.71
C ASP A 244 -11.12 -17.47 25.91
N ASP A 245 -11.38 -16.39 26.63
CA ASP A 245 -11.87 -15.10 26.10
C ASP A 245 -10.75 -14.04 25.94
N GLY A 246 -9.53 -14.35 26.40
CA GLY A 246 -8.41 -13.42 26.41
C GLY A 246 -8.50 -12.30 27.46
N MET A 247 -9.56 -12.25 28.26
CA MET A 247 -9.75 -11.25 29.33
C MET A 247 -8.93 -11.61 30.57
N HIS A 248 -8.84 -12.91 30.88
CA HIS A 248 -8.09 -13.43 32.01
C HIS A 248 -7.04 -14.44 31.57
N LEU A 249 -5.87 -13.92 31.15
CA LEU A 249 -4.78 -14.79 30.70
C LEU A 249 -4.29 -15.72 31.80
N SER A 250 -4.26 -17.02 31.49
CA SER A 250 -3.71 -18.07 32.33
C SER A 250 -2.19 -17.95 32.49
N GLU A 251 -1.60 -18.69 33.44
CA GLU A 251 -0.14 -18.74 33.60
C GLU A 251 0.54 -19.25 32.31
N TYR A 252 -0.07 -20.23 31.64
CA TYR A 252 0.42 -20.77 30.37
C TYR A 252 0.43 -19.71 29.25
N GLN A 253 -0.62 -18.91 29.12
CA GLN A 253 -0.70 -17.85 28.11
C GLN A 253 0.28 -16.69 28.38
N ARG A 254 0.62 -16.45 29.65
CA ARG A 254 1.63 -15.43 30.03
C ARG A 254 3.07 -15.93 29.86
N LYS A 255 3.26 -17.26 29.82
CA LYS A 255 4.56 -17.88 29.65
C LYS A 255 5.18 -17.48 28.29
N PRO A 256 6.49 -17.13 28.26
CA PRO A 256 7.22 -16.86 27.02
C PRO A 256 7.14 -18.02 26.04
N LYS A 257 6.75 -17.73 24.79
CA LYS A 257 6.69 -18.67 23.67
C LYS A 257 7.19 -18.00 22.39
N ILE A 258 7.75 -18.78 21.46
CA ILE A 258 8.31 -18.29 20.18
C ILE A 258 7.67 -19.02 19.01
N VAL A 259 7.29 -18.25 18.01
CA VAL A 259 6.86 -18.76 16.71
C VAL A 259 7.81 -18.20 15.64
N VAL A 260 8.45 -19.09 14.89
CA VAL A 260 9.32 -18.73 13.77
C VAL A 260 8.55 -18.96 12.47
N GLY A 261 8.53 -17.98 11.58
CA GLY A 261 7.91 -18.10 10.26
C GLY A 261 8.68 -17.36 9.18
N HIS A 262 8.21 -17.44 7.94
CA HIS A 262 8.73 -16.64 6.84
C HIS A 262 7.65 -15.69 6.35
N ASN A 263 7.89 -14.38 6.42
CA ASN A 263 6.85 -13.36 6.29
C ASN A 263 5.73 -13.52 7.35
N VAL A 264 6.16 -13.78 8.60
CA VAL A 264 5.30 -14.18 9.73
C VAL A 264 4.10 -13.27 9.99
N SER A 265 4.13 -12.02 9.54
CA SER A 265 2.99 -11.09 9.67
C SER A 265 1.74 -11.61 8.96
N TYR A 266 1.90 -12.34 7.86
CA TYR A 266 0.82 -12.98 7.13
C TYR A 266 0.18 -14.09 7.97
N ASP A 267 0.99 -15.00 8.51
CA ASP A 267 0.54 -16.11 9.36
C ASP A 267 -0.06 -15.60 10.67
N ARG A 268 0.60 -14.62 11.27
CA ARG A 268 0.21 -14.00 12.54
C ARG A 268 -1.21 -13.44 12.50
N ALA A 269 -1.61 -12.85 11.36
CA ALA A 269 -2.96 -12.33 11.18
C ALA A 269 -4.04 -13.44 11.21
N ARG A 270 -3.68 -14.72 11.12
CA ARG A 270 -4.59 -15.87 11.20
C ARG A 270 -4.60 -16.55 12.58
N ILE A 271 -3.88 -16.00 13.56
CA ILE A 271 -3.80 -16.56 14.91
C ILE A 271 -4.82 -15.86 15.83
N LYS A 272 -5.61 -16.67 16.54
CA LYS A 272 -6.73 -16.24 17.38
C LYS A 272 -6.30 -15.23 18.46
N GLU A 273 -5.27 -15.56 19.22
CA GLU A 273 -4.86 -14.81 20.41
C GLU A 273 -4.19 -13.48 20.09
N GLN A 274 -3.82 -13.25 18.83
CA GLN A 274 -3.22 -11.98 18.38
C GLN A 274 -4.22 -10.83 18.31
N TYR A 275 -5.51 -11.14 18.36
CA TYR A 275 -6.60 -10.16 18.40
C TYR A 275 -7.13 -9.92 19.82
N TRP A 276 -6.60 -10.60 20.83
CA TRP A 276 -6.97 -10.35 22.22
C TRP A 276 -6.42 -9.01 22.72
N LEU A 277 -7.18 -8.35 23.59
CA LEU A 277 -6.81 -7.05 24.15
C LEU A 277 -5.67 -7.16 25.17
N ASN A 278 -5.61 -8.27 25.90
CA ASN A 278 -4.49 -8.56 26.79
C ASN A 278 -3.40 -9.32 26.03
N ARG A 279 -2.17 -8.83 26.18
CA ARG A 279 -1.02 -9.37 25.49
C ARG A 279 -0.56 -10.70 26.10
N THR A 280 -0.41 -11.73 25.25
CA THR A 280 0.16 -13.02 25.65
C THR A 280 1.70 -12.97 25.68
N GLY A 281 2.29 -14.04 26.21
CA GLY A 281 3.74 -14.24 26.25
C GLY A 281 4.36 -14.59 24.89
N THR A 282 3.55 -14.87 23.87
CA THR A 282 4.01 -15.32 22.54
C THR A 282 4.68 -14.18 21.76
N ARG A 283 5.81 -14.48 21.11
CA ARG A 283 6.55 -13.58 20.21
C ARG A 283 6.87 -14.28 18.89
N PHE A 284 7.08 -13.47 17.85
CA PHE A 284 7.29 -13.96 16.49
C PHE A 284 8.68 -13.56 15.99
N VAL A 285 9.33 -14.49 15.29
CA VAL A 285 10.57 -14.23 14.55
C VAL A 285 10.31 -14.48 13.08
N ASP A 286 10.67 -13.50 12.27
CA ASP A 286 10.49 -13.55 10.82
C ASP A 286 11.84 -13.78 10.12
N THR A 287 11.99 -14.95 9.50
CA THR A 287 13.19 -15.29 8.73
C THR A 287 13.39 -14.37 7.52
N MET A 288 12.32 -13.81 6.94
CA MET A 288 12.41 -12.81 5.88
C MET A 288 13.05 -11.51 6.40
N SER A 289 12.62 -11.01 7.56
CA SER A 289 13.20 -9.84 8.22
C SER A 289 14.67 -10.06 8.65
N LEU A 290 15.01 -11.25 9.14
CA LEU A 290 16.40 -11.61 9.43
C LEU A 290 17.24 -11.60 8.14
N HIS A 291 16.72 -12.13 7.02
CA HIS A 291 17.43 -12.15 5.74
C HIS A 291 17.65 -10.73 5.23
N ILE A 292 16.62 -9.86 5.29
CA ILE A 292 16.75 -8.45 4.87
C ILE A 292 17.86 -7.75 5.67
N SER A 293 18.05 -8.09 6.94
CA SER A 293 19.07 -7.51 7.81
C SER A 293 20.50 -7.98 7.49
N ILE A 294 20.65 -9.13 6.82
CA ILE A 294 21.95 -9.78 6.55
C ILE A 294 22.31 -9.72 5.08
N GLY A 295 21.45 -10.24 4.22
CA GLY A 295 21.63 -10.38 2.77
C GLY A 295 20.56 -9.66 1.96
N GLY A 296 19.93 -8.61 2.52
CA GLY A 296 18.88 -7.85 1.85
C GLY A 296 19.40 -6.90 0.76
N LEU A 297 18.57 -6.67 -0.26
CA LEU A 297 18.89 -5.83 -1.42
C LEU A 297 18.33 -4.41 -1.31
N THR A 298 19.10 -3.43 -1.77
CA THR A 298 18.62 -2.06 -2.03
C THR A 298 17.66 -2.00 -3.23
N SER A 299 16.87 -0.93 -3.34
CA SER A 299 15.93 -0.74 -4.46
C SER A 299 16.60 -0.78 -5.83
N TYR A 300 17.81 -0.25 -5.94
CA TYR A 300 18.60 -0.29 -7.17
C TYR A 300 19.02 -1.71 -7.51
N GLN A 301 19.65 -2.42 -6.56
CA GLN A 301 20.11 -3.80 -6.77
C GLN A 301 18.95 -4.76 -7.11
N ARG A 302 17.77 -4.58 -6.49
CA ARG A 302 16.57 -5.34 -6.87
C ARG A 302 16.15 -5.09 -8.32
N SER A 303 16.30 -3.86 -8.79
CA SER A 303 15.94 -3.49 -10.17
C SER A 303 16.92 -4.09 -11.16
N VAL A 304 18.22 -4.10 -10.82
CA VAL A 304 19.28 -4.77 -11.59
C VAL A 304 19.01 -6.27 -11.70
N LEU A 305 18.82 -6.96 -10.57
CA LEU A 305 18.50 -8.40 -10.53
C LEU A 305 17.28 -8.78 -11.37
N LYS A 306 16.21 -7.97 -11.33
CA LYS A 306 14.99 -8.20 -12.13
C LYS A 306 15.18 -7.92 -13.62
N SER A 307 16.14 -7.07 -13.98
CA SER A 307 16.39 -6.67 -15.37
C SER A 307 17.34 -7.62 -16.10
N GLU A 308 18.01 -8.52 -15.38
CA GLU A 308 19.02 -9.47 -15.89
C GLU A 308 20.19 -8.79 -16.64
N LYS A 309 20.33 -7.47 -16.51
CA LYS A 309 21.44 -6.69 -17.07
C LYS A 309 22.46 -6.45 -15.98
N PHE A 310 23.57 -7.18 -16.05
CA PHE A 310 24.62 -7.14 -15.05
C PHE A 310 25.89 -6.48 -15.60
N ASN A 311 26.56 -5.70 -14.76
CA ASN A 311 27.94 -5.28 -14.97
C ASN A 311 28.88 -6.14 -14.12
N ASP A 312 30.19 -6.09 -14.39
CA ASP A 312 31.19 -6.89 -13.67
C ASP A 312 31.20 -6.62 -12.14
N GLU A 313 30.85 -5.39 -11.72
CA GLU A 313 30.72 -5.05 -10.29
C GLU A 313 29.52 -5.74 -9.62
N ASP A 314 28.48 -6.12 -10.38
CA ASP A 314 27.24 -6.69 -9.85
C ASP A 314 27.35 -8.16 -9.44
N GLU A 315 28.28 -8.91 -10.03
CA GLU A 315 28.49 -10.33 -9.72
C GLU A 315 29.06 -10.54 -8.30
N THR A 316 29.69 -9.53 -7.71
CA THR A 316 30.32 -9.62 -6.38
C THR A 316 29.31 -9.78 -5.24
N TRP A 317 28.22 -9.01 -5.25
CA TRP A 317 27.21 -9.02 -4.17
C TRP A 317 26.09 -10.03 -4.42
N LYS A 318 25.88 -10.48 -5.66
CA LYS A 318 24.86 -11.45 -6.07
C LYS A 318 25.00 -12.80 -5.37
N ASN A 319 26.23 -13.23 -5.05
CA ASN A 319 26.47 -14.50 -4.36
C ASN A 319 26.08 -14.48 -2.87
N PHE A 320 25.85 -13.30 -2.30
CA PHE A 320 25.57 -13.13 -0.86
C PHE A 320 24.17 -12.56 -0.59
N SER A 321 23.35 -12.40 -1.64
CA SER A 321 22.09 -11.69 -1.55
C SER A 321 21.05 -12.27 -2.50
N SER A 322 19.78 -12.18 -2.12
CA SER A 322 18.67 -12.68 -2.90
C SER A 322 17.45 -11.78 -2.77
N LEU A 323 16.41 -12.06 -3.56
CA LEU A 323 15.09 -11.54 -3.28
C LEU A 323 14.53 -12.18 -2.00
N ASN A 324 13.45 -11.59 -1.50
CA ASN A 324 12.93 -11.90 -0.18
C ASN A 324 11.93 -13.08 -0.15
N SER A 325 11.76 -13.84 -1.24
CA SER A 325 10.82 -14.97 -1.22
C SER A 325 11.43 -16.17 -0.50
N LEU A 326 10.60 -17.04 0.08
CA LEU A 326 11.07 -18.25 0.76
C LEU A 326 11.95 -19.09 -0.17
N ALA A 327 11.52 -19.29 -1.42
CA ALA A 327 12.26 -20.03 -2.42
C ALA A 327 13.63 -19.41 -2.76
N ASP A 328 13.70 -18.08 -2.86
CA ASP A 328 14.97 -17.39 -3.15
C ASP A 328 15.93 -17.44 -1.95
N CYS A 329 15.40 -17.29 -0.72
CA CYS A 329 16.19 -17.40 0.50
C CYS A 329 16.67 -18.84 0.73
N TYR A 330 15.82 -19.84 0.45
CA TYR A 330 16.17 -21.25 0.59
C TYR A 330 17.27 -21.65 -0.40
N LYS A 331 17.19 -21.12 -1.63
CA LYS A 331 18.25 -21.26 -2.61
C LYS A 331 19.56 -20.61 -2.15
N LEU A 332 19.49 -19.41 -1.57
CA LEU A 332 20.69 -18.68 -1.12
C LEU A 332 21.40 -19.35 0.07
N TYR A 333 20.64 -19.79 1.08
CA TYR A 333 21.23 -20.24 2.35
C TYR A 333 21.38 -21.77 2.45
N CYS A 334 20.63 -22.54 1.65
CA CYS A 334 20.57 -24.00 1.73
C CYS A 334 20.85 -24.69 0.39
N ASP A 335 21.12 -23.95 -0.69
CA ASP A 335 21.34 -24.46 -2.06
C ASP A 335 20.22 -25.42 -2.55
N ALA A 336 19.00 -25.24 -2.05
CA ALA A 336 17.85 -26.09 -2.32
C ALA A 336 16.70 -25.31 -3.00
N THR A 337 15.85 -26.03 -3.73
CA THR A 337 14.73 -25.44 -4.49
C THR A 337 13.40 -25.92 -3.97
N LEU A 338 12.44 -25.00 -3.84
CA LEU A 338 11.04 -25.31 -3.53
C LEU A 338 10.21 -25.38 -4.81
N ASP A 339 9.33 -26.38 -4.88
CA ASP A 339 8.33 -26.48 -5.94
C ASP A 339 7.23 -25.43 -5.73
N LYS A 340 6.85 -24.75 -6.79
CA LYS A 340 5.85 -23.66 -6.77
C LYS A 340 4.49 -24.10 -7.29
N ALA A 341 4.38 -25.27 -7.94
CA ALA A 341 3.18 -25.65 -8.66
C ALA A 341 1.96 -25.89 -7.74
N THR A 342 2.16 -26.47 -6.56
CA THR A 342 1.06 -26.77 -5.62
C THR A 342 0.46 -25.50 -5.00
N ARG A 343 1.21 -24.41 -4.92
CA ARG A 343 0.75 -23.12 -4.37
C ARG A 343 -0.42 -22.53 -5.16
N ASP A 344 -0.44 -22.71 -6.47
CA ASP A 344 -1.48 -22.14 -7.34
C ASP A 344 -2.88 -22.67 -6.97
N LEU A 345 -2.96 -23.86 -6.37
CA LEU A 345 -4.22 -24.42 -5.88
C LEU A 345 -4.86 -23.58 -4.77
N PHE A 346 -4.06 -22.97 -3.89
CA PHE A 346 -4.57 -22.05 -2.85
C PHE A 346 -4.96 -20.68 -3.40
N VAL A 347 -4.37 -20.27 -4.53
CA VAL A 347 -4.61 -18.95 -5.14
C VAL A 347 -5.84 -18.97 -6.04
N THR A 348 -5.95 -19.97 -6.92
CA THR A 348 -7.01 -20.03 -7.94
C THR A 348 -8.01 -21.16 -7.74
N GLY A 349 -7.65 -22.18 -6.96
CA GLY A 349 -8.50 -23.35 -6.73
C GLY A 349 -9.62 -23.11 -5.73
N THR A 350 -10.47 -24.12 -5.57
CA THR A 350 -11.60 -24.11 -4.62
C THR A 350 -11.29 -24.95 -3.38
N LEU A 351 -12.06 -24.77 -2.30
CA LEU A 351 -11.96 -25.63 -1.11
C LEU A 351 -12.17 -27.12 -1.46
N SER A 352 -13.05 -27.44 -2.40
CA SER A 352 -13.30 -28.83 -2.81
C SER A 352 -12.07 -29.47 -3.45
N GLU A 353 -11.32 -28.72 -4.26
CA GLU A 353 -10.11 -29.22 -4.93
C GLU A 353 -8.97 -29.41 -3.93
N ILE A 354 -8.77 -28.46 -3.01
CA ILE A 354 -7.83 -28.59 -1.89
C ILE A 354 -8.19 -29.82 -1.03
N ASN A 355 -9.48 -30.03 -0.81
CA ASN A 355 -10.01 -31.14 -0.04
C ASN A 355 -9.74 -32.50 -0.73
N SER A 356 -9.81 -32.58 -2.06
CA SER A 356 -9.44 -33.79 -2.83
C SER A 356 -7.95 -34.07 -2.84
N GLU A 357 -7.11 -33.03 -2.93
CA GLU A 357 -5.64 -33.13 -2.98
C GLU A 357 -4.97 -32.99 -1.60
N PHE A 358 -5.70 -33.30 -0.52
CA PHE A 358 -5.31 -32.98 0.86
C PHE A 358 -3.89 -33.43 1.24
N GLN A 359 -3.48 -34.66 0.90
CA GLN A 359 -2.13 -35.15 1.23
C GLN A 359 -1.04 -34.41 0.45
N THR A 360 -1.32 -34.09 -0.82
CA THR A 360 -0.40 -33.34 -1.69
C THR A 360 -0.17 -31.93 -1.13
N VAL A 361 -1.24 -31.23 -0.76
CA VAL A 361 -1.12 -29.87 -0.21
C VAL A 361 -0.49 -29.85 1.19
N MET A 362 -0.77 -30.83 2.06
CA MET A 362 -0.12 -30.92 3.38
C MET A 362 1.38 -31.21 3.26
N LYS A 363 1.79 -32.01 2.27
CA LYS A 363 3.21 -32.21 1.95
C LYS A 363 3.88 -30.91 1.48
N TYR A 364 3.17 -30.10 0.70
CA TYR A 364 3.62 -28.77 0.31
C TYR A 364 3.78 -27.85 1.54
N CYS A 365 2.75 -27.71 2.38
CA CYS A 365 2.81 -26.87 3.60
C CYS A 365 3.96 -27.28 4.53
N SER A 366 4.13 -28.58 4.77
CA SER A 366 5.24 -29.09 5.59
C SER A 366 6.61 -28.86 4.94
N GLY A 367 6.70 -28.86 3.61
CA GLY A 367 7.91 -28.48 2.87
C GLY A 367 8.31 -27.02 3.12
N ASP A 368 7.36 -26.10 3.16
CA ASP A 368 7.61 -24.69 3.46
C ASP A 368 8.08 -24.49 4.92
N VAL A 369 7.54 -25.25 5.87
CA VAL A 369 8.02 -25.27 7.27
C VAL A 369 9.44 -25.84 7.37
N ILE A 370 9.77 -26.91 6.62
CA ILE A 370 11.14 -27.46 6.57
C ILE A 370 12.11 -26.39 6.05
N ALA A 371 11.80 -25.78 4.90
CA ALA A 371 12.65 -24.74 4.33
C ALA A 371 12.82 -23.55 5.28
N THR A 372 11.75 -23.14 5.97
CA THR A 372 11.82 -22.08 6.99
C THR A 372 12.72 -22.47 8.16
N CYS A 373 12.64 -23.73 8.62
CA CYS A 373 13.50 -24.25 9.69
C CYS A 373 14.98 -24.26 9.28
N ASP A 374 15.27 -24.75 8.08
CA ASP A 374 16.64 -24.85 7.55
C ASP A 374 17.27 -23.47 7.32
N ILE A 375 16.50 -22.53 6.75
CA ILE A 375 16.91 -21.13 6.65
C ILE A 375 17.18 -20.56 8.04
N PHE A 376 16.28 -20.77 9.01
CA PHE A 376 16.44 -20.24 10.36
C PHE A 376 17.72 -20.78 11.04
N LYS A 377 18.02 -22.07 10.90
CA LYS A 377 19.23 -22.70 11.45
C LYS A 377 20.52 -22.07 10.96
N VAL A 378 20.55 -21.66 9.69
CA VAL A 378 21.71 -21.00 9.07
C VAL A 378 21.74 -19.50 9.40
N LEU A 379 20.58 -18.84 9.31
CA LEU A 379 20.45 -17.39 9.36
C LEU A 379 20.50 -16.80 10.77
N PHE A 380 19.93 -17.48 11.77
CA PHE A 380 19.89 -16.96 13.14
C PHE A 380 21.27 -16.86 13.82
N PRO A 381 22.20 -17.82 13.65
CA PRO A 381 23.58 -17.67 14.07
C PRO A 381 24.29 -16.49 13.39
N MET A 382 24.16 -16.36 12.06
CA MET A 382 24.75 -15.23 11.30
C MET A 382 24.20 -13.88 11.78
N PHE A 383 22.89 -13.81 12.03
CA PHE A 383 22.26 -12.62 12.59
C PHE A 383 22.81 -12.27 13.97
N SER A 384 22.97 -13.27 14.84
CA SER A 384 23.49 -13.09 16.20
C SER A 384 24.95 -12.62 16.21
N GLU A 385 25.76 -13.07 15.25
CA GLU A 385 27.13 -12.60 15.06
C GLU A 385 27.17 -11.15 14.54
N ARG A 386 26.35 -10.83 13.54
CA ARG A 386 26.29 -9.49 12.94
C ARG A 386 25.74 -8.43 13.91
N PHE A 387 24.75 -8.80 14.72
CA PHE A 387 24.06 -7.92 15.65
C PHE A 387 24.16 -8.45 17.10
N PRO A 388 25.35 -8.35 17.73
CA PRO A 388 25.61 -8.96 19.03
C PRO A 388 24.89 -8.26 20.20
N HIS A 389 24.40 -7.04 20.00
CA HIS A 389 23.69 -6.30 21.04
C HIS A 389 22.24 -6.82 21.18
N PRO A 390 21.80 -7.24 22.39
CA PRO A 390 20.49 -7.89 22.59
C PRO A 390 19.29 -7.00 22.25
N ALA A 391 19.46 -5.67 22.33
CA ALA A 391 18.38 -4.73 22.04
C ALA A 391 17.83 -4.84 20.62
N THR A 392 18.65 -5.24 19.64
CA THR A 392 18.18 -5.42 18.25
C THR A 392 17.13 -6.51 18.19
N LEU A 393 17.45 -7.71 18.70
CA LEU A 393 16.52 -8.83 18.69
C LEU A 393 15.31 -8.57 19.59
N ALA A 394 15.52 -8.00 20.79
CA ALA A 394 14.43 -7.63 21.69
C ALA A 394 13.46 -6.63 21.03
N GLY A 395 13.99 -5.61 20.35
CA GLY A 395 13.20 -4.65 19.58
C GLY A 395 12.42 -5.30 18.45
N MET A 396 13.04 -6.22 17.69
CA MET A 396 12.36 -6.96 16.61
C MET A 396 11.19 -7.79 17.13
N LEU A 397 11.37 -8.53 18.24
CA LEU A 397 10.29 -9.32 18.85
C LEU A 397 9.11 -8.44 19.29
N GLU A 398 9.39 -7.26 19.84
CA GLU A 398 8.36 -6.34 20.31
C GLU A 398 7.63 -5.65 19.14
N LEU A 399 8.36 -5.19 18.11
CA LEU A 399 7.79 -4.59 16.90
C LEU A 399 6.86 -5.57 16.17
N GLY A 400 7.20 -6.86 16.15
CA GLY A 400 6.37 -7.92 15.55
C GLY A 400 5.00 -8.11 16.21
N THR A 401 4.77 -7.55 17.41
CA THR A 401 3.49 -7.66 18.12
C THR A 401 2.53 -6.49 17.92
N ALA A 402 2.91 -5.48 17.13
CA ALA A 402 2.05 -4.33 16.87
C ALA A 402 0.72 -4.77 16.22
N TYR A 403 -0.36 -4.11 16.60
CA TYR A 403 -1.68 -4.27 15.99
C TYR A 403 -2.42 -2.93 16.04
N LEU A 404 -3.33 -2.72 15.09
CA LEU A 404 -4.12 -1.49 14.99
C LEU A 404 -5.57 -1.79 15.39
N PRO A 405 -6.05 -1.28 16.53
CA PRO A 405 -7.44 -1.45 16.91
C PRO A 405 -8.33 -0.59 16.00
N VAL A 406 -9.46 -1.16 15.60
CA VAL A 406 -10.52 -0.49 14.84
C VAL A 406 -11.85 -0.59 15.57
N ASN A 407 -12.81 0.26 15.21
CA ASN A 407 -14.19 0.21 15.68
C ASN A 407 -15.14 0.32 14.48
N SER A 408 -16.46 0.37 14.73
CA SER A 408 -17.50 0.47 13.70
C SER A 408 -17.33 1.66 12.73
N ASN A 409 -16.56 2.69 13.10
CA ASN A 409 -16.26 3.79 12.19
C ASN A 409 -15.37 3.36 11.02
N TRP A 410 -14.70 2.20 11.09
CA TRP A 410 -13.90 1.70 9.98
C TRP A 410 -14.76 1.42 8.75
N SER A 411 -15.85 0.67 8.90
CA SER A 411 -16.77 0.37 7.78
C SER A 411 -17.41 1.65 7.23
N ARG A 412 -17.74 2.60 8.11
CA ARG A 412 -18.22 3.93 7.72
C ARG A 412 -17.15 4.73 6.96
N TYR A 413 -15.92 4.79 7.46
CA TYR A 413 -14.81 5.49 6.82
C TYR A 413 -14.57 4.95 5.41
N ILE A 414 -14.61 3.63 5.24
CA ILE A 414 -14.48 2.99 3.93
C ILE A 414 -15.63 3.39 3.00
N SER A 415 -16.87 3.29 3.47
CA SER A 415 -18.05 3.66 2.68
C SER A 415 -18.05 5.14 2.29
N ASP A 416 -17.79 6.03 3.24
CA ASP A 416 -17.78 7.49 3.03
C ASP A 416 -16.62 7.89 2.09
N SER A 417 -15.45 7.25 2.22
CA SER A 417 -14.32 7.47 1.32
C SER A 417 -14.58 6.96 -0.10
N GLU A 418 -15.27 5.83 -0.22
CA GLU A 418 -15.63 5.27 -1.53
C GLU A 418 -16.68 6.12 -2.22
N GLN A 419 -17.71 6.55 -1.50
CA GLN A 419 -18.73 7.44 -2.05
C GLN A 419 -18.11 8.76 -2.53
N ALA A 420 -17.27 9.39 -1.71
CA ALA A 420 -16.58 10.63 -2.10
C ALA A 420 -15.66 10.43 -3.32
N TYR A 421 -15.06 9.23 -3.45
CA TYR A 421 -14.29 8.87 -4.63
C TYR A 421 -15.16 8.74 -5.88
N GLU A 422 -16.28 8.01 -5.78
CA GLU A 422 -17.22 7.80 -6.88
C GLU A 422 -17.83 9.11 -7.36
N ASP A 423 -18.28 9.98 -6.44
CA ASP A 423 -18.86 11.29 -6.75
C ASP A 423 -17.89 12.15 -7.57
N LEU A 424 -16.64 12.26 -7.09
CA LEU A 424 -15.59 13.03 -7.77
C LEU A 424 -15.13 12.37 -9.07
N ASP A 425 -15.08 11.04 -9.15
CA ASP A 425 -14.72 10.33 -10.38
C ASP A 425 -15.80 10.56 -11.45
N ILE A 426 -17.07 10.49 -11.07
CA ILE A 426 -18.21 10.80 -11.94
C ILE A 426 -18.16 12.25 -12.39
N GLU A 427 -17.97 13.21 -11.48
CA GLU A 427 -17.82 14.64 -11.82
C GLU A 427 -16.69 14.86 -12.82
N GLY A 428 -15.52 14.27 -12.58
CA GLY A 428 -14.37 14.34 -13.49
C GLY A 428 -14.67 13.74 -14.87
N ARG A 429 -15.41 12.63 -14.92
CA ARG A 429 -15.85 12.01 -16.19
C ARG A 429 -16.85 12.87 -16.94
N ILE A 430 -17.79 13.52 -16.25
CA ILE A 430 -18.77 14.43 -16.86
C ILE A 430 -18.07 15.65 -17.49
N LEU A 431 -17.12 16.26 -16.76
CA LEU A 431 -16.34 17.38 -17.29
C LEU A 431 -15.51 16.97 -18.53
N LEU A 432 -14.90 15.79 -18.48
CA LEU A 432 -14.17 15.23 -19.62
C LEU A 432 -15.09 14.90 -20.79
N ALA A 433 -16.27 14.34 -20.53
CA ALA A 433 -17.26 14.03 -21.55
C ALA A 433 -17.71 15.31 -22.28
N ARG A 434 -18.01 16.37 -21.52
CA ARG A 434 -18.36 17.68 -22.08
C ARG A 434 -17.24 18.25 -22.96
N ARG A 435 -15.97 18.06 -22.57
CA ARG A 435 -14.81 18.45 -23.39
C ARG A 435 -14.70 17.64 -24.67
N ALA A 436 -14.93 16.32 -24.60
CA ALA A 436 -14.97 15.47 -25.77
C ALA A 436 -16.11 15.88 -26.73
N ASP A 437 -17.29 16.25 -26.21
CA ASP A 437 -18.41 16.73 -27.02
C ASP A 437 -18.07 18.05 -27.72
N GLN A 438 -17.47 19.01 -27.00
CA GLN A 438 -17.00 20.28 -27.56
C GLN A 438 -15.95 20.07 -28.65
N ALA A 439 -14.98 19.19 -28.41
CA ALA A 439 -13.99 18.84 -29.43
C ALA A 439 -14.67 18.20 -30.64
N CYS A 440 -15.61 17.27 -30.44
CA CYS A 440 -16.34 16.63 -31.54
C CYS A 440 -17.10 17.63 -32.43
N GLN A 441 -17.56 18.76 -31.88
CA GLN A 441 -18.22 19.81 -32.67
C GLN A 441 -17.30 20.44 -33.71
N MET A 442 -15.97 20.41 -33.51
CA MET A 442 -14.96 20.93 -34.45
C MET A 442 -14.93 20.18 -35.79
N LEU A 443 -15.61 19.03 -35.90
CA LEU A 443 -15.84 18.37 -37.18
C LEU A 443 -16.60 19.29 -38.16
N HIS A 444 -17.50 20.13 -37.65
CA HIS A 444 -18.19 21.13 -38.45
C HIS A 444 -17.20 22.23 -38.84
N ASP A 445 -17.23 22.63 -40.11
CA ASP A 445 -16.31 23.62 -40.71
C ASP A 445 -14.82 23.22 -40.70
N GLU A 446 -14.49 21.95 -40.42
CA GLU A 446 -13.11 21.45 -40.36
C GLU A 446 -12.17 22.19 -39.39
N LYS A 447 -12.72 22.85 -38.37
CA LYS A 447 -11.97 23.66 -37.37
C LYS A 447 -10.89 22.88 -36.62
N TYR A 448 -11.02 21.56 -36.54
CA TYR A 448 -10.02 20.71 -35.92
C TYR A 448 -8.63 20.80 -36.57
N LYS A 449 -8.54 21.22 -37.84
CA LYS A 449 -7.25 21.44 -38.54
C LYS A 449 -6.46 22.61 -37.97
N GLU A 450 -7.14 23.58 -37.35
CA GLU A 450 -6.53 24.75 -36.71
C GLU A 450 -6.22 24.51 -35.22
N ASP A 451 -6.73 23.43 -34.62
CA ASP A 451 -6.56 23.11 -33.20
C ASP A 451 -5.21 22.43 -32.93
N LEU A 452 -4.44 22.93 -31.95
CA LEU A 452 -3.09 22.45 -31.65
C LEU A 452 -3.02 21.03 -31.08
N TRP A 453 -4.10 20.52 -30.49
CA TRP A 453 -4.11 19.21 -29.83
C TRP A 453 -4.86 18.14 -30.65
N MET A 454 -5.84 18.55 -31.45
CA MET A 454 -6.78 17.65 -32.10
C MET A 454 -6.54 17.44 -33.62
N TRP A 455 -5.66 18.22 -34.25
CA TRP A 455 -5.35 18.15 -35.69
C TRP A 455 -4.88 16.76 -36.18
N ASP A 456 -4.20 16.00 -35.33
CA ASP A 456 -3.59 14.69 -35.64
C ASP A 456 -4.49 13.49 -35.31
N GLN A 457 -5.73 13.73 -34.84
CA GLN A 457 -6.65 12.67 -34.44
C GLN A 457 -7.41 12.06 -35.64
N ASP A 458 -8.00 10.88 -35.42
CA ASP A 458 -8.74 10.14 -36.44
C ASP A 458 -10.18 10.68 -36.60
N TRP A 459 -10.30 11.69 -37.46
CA TRP A 459 -11.56 12.37 -37.81
C TRP A 459 -12.42 11.64 -38.85
N GLU A 460 -12.07 10.42 -39.26
CA GLU A 460 -12.85 9.69 -40.26
C GLU A 460 -14.26 9.34 -39.73
N VAL A 461 -15.24 9.58 -40.60
CA VAL A 461 -16.67 9.37 -40.32
C VAL A 461 -17.18 8.15 -41.09
N LYS A 462 -17.89 7.26 -40.40
CA LYS A 462 -18.61 6.15 -41.07
C LYS A 462 -20.05 6.59 -41.38
N ASN A 463 -20.38 6.57 -42.67
CA ASN A 463 -21.72 6.82 -43.17
C ASN A 463 -22.61 5.55 -43.10
N ILE A 464 -23.90 5.74 -42.89
CA ILE A 464 -24.89 4.65 -42.98
C ILE A 464 -25.07 4.27 -44.44
N LYS A 465 -24.73 3.03 -44.80
CA LYS A 465 -25.06 2.46 -46.11
C LYS A 465 -26.43 1.79 -46.02
N LEU A 466 -27.47 2.45 -46.55
CA LEU A 466 -28.81 1.89 -46.64
C LEU A 466 -28.85 0.71 -47.60
N ARG A 467 -29.61 -0.33 -47.25
CA ARG A 467 -29.84 -1.47 -48.15
C ARG A 467 -30.76 -1.00 -49.28
N LYS A 468 -30.31 -1.14 -50.53
CA LYS A 468 -31.21 -0.99 -51.68
C LYS A 468 -32.25 -2.10 -51.59
N ARG A 469 -33.54 -1.75 -51.74
CA ARG A 469 -34.64 -2.70 -51.81
C ARG A 469 -34.31 -3.76 -52.86
N ILE A 470 -34.04 -4.99 -52.41
CA ILE A 470 -34.07 -6.14 -53.31
C ILE A 470 -35.55 -6.32 -53.59
N VAL A 471 -36.00 -5.93 -54.79
CA VAL A 471 -37.30 -6.37 -55.30
C VAL A 471 -37.20 -7.88 -55.46
N LYS A 472 -37.50 -8.62 -54.39
CA LYS A 472 -37.80 -10.05 -54.51
C LYS A 472 -39.03 -10.12 -55.42
N LYS A 473 -38.85 -10.57 -56.67
CA LYS A 473 -39.97 -11.04 -57.50
C LYS A 473 -40.83 -11.93 -56.59
N LYS A 474 -42.12 -11.60 -56.46
CA LYS A 474 -43.10 -12.45 -55.78
C LYS A 474 -42.92 -13.88 -56.32
N LYS A 475 -42.36 -14.77 -55.51
CA LYS A 475 -42.59 -16.22 -55.65
C LYS A 475 -43.76 -16.51 -54.71
N GLU A 476 -44.79 -17.12 -55.27
CA GLU A 476 -45.97 -17.59 -54.55
C GLU A 476 -45.56 -18.44 -53.34
N PRO A 477 -46.28 -18.34 -52.21
CA PRO A 477 -45.98 -19.15 -51.05
C PRO A 477 -46.36 -20.62 -51.31
N PRO A 478 -45.48 -21.60 -51.02
CA PRO A 478 -45.86 -23.00 -50.99
C PRO A 478 -46.68 -23.30 -49.71
N PRO A 479 -47.55 -24.33 -49.75
CA PRO A 479 -48.50 -24.63 -48.68
C PRO A 479 -47.80 -25.26 -47.47
N VAL A 480 -48.27 -24.92 -46.26
CA VAL A 480 -47.82 -25.50 -44.99
C VAL A 480 -48.63 -26.76 -44.68
N PRO A 481 -48.02 -27.94 -44.44
CA PRO A 481 -48.67 -29.06 -43.76
C PRO A 481 -48.40 -29.06 -42.25
N PRO A 482 -49.24 -29.70 -41.43
CA PRO A 482 -49.33 -29.47 -39.99
C PRO A 482 -48.52 -30.47 -39.17
N THR A 483 -47.75 -30.04 -38.15
CA THR A 483 -47.36 -30.95 -37.04
C THR A 483 -46.94 -30.22 -35.75
N GLN A 484 -47.80 -30.37 -34.74
CA GLN A 484 -47.56 -30.64 -33.30
C GLN A 484 -46.64 -29.72 -32.46
N CYS A 485 -47.27 -28.94 -31.57
CA CYS A 485 -46.69 -28.44 -30.34
C CYS A 485 -46.78 -29.49 -29.22
N HIS A 486 -45.63 -29.87 -28.65
CA HIS A 486 -45.55 -30.47 -27.32
C HIS A 486 -45.33 -29.38 -26.26
N LYS A 487 -46.08 -29.53 -25.16
CA LYS A 487 -46.25 -28.64 -24.00
C LYS A 487 -44.97 -28.44 -23.18
N SER A 488 -44.86 -27.26 -22.54
CA SER A 488 -44.48 -27.02 -21.13
C SER A 488 -44.79 -25.54 -20.83
N GLN A 489 -45.87 -25.21 -20.11
CA GLN A 489 -45.97 -24.98 -18.65
C GLN A 489 -45.22 -23.69 -18.21
N VAL A 490 -45.75 -22.68 -17.51
CA VAL A 490 -47.04 -22.35 -16.85
C VAL A 490 -47.05 -20.81 -16.69
N ASP A 491 -48.19 -20.14 -16.87
CA ASP A 491 -48.79 -19.24 -15.86
C ASP A 491 -50.03 -18.54 -16.44
N GLN A 492 -51.17 -19.08 -16.01
CA GLN A 492 -52.49 -18.50 -16.17
C GLN A 492 -52.75 -17.60 -14.95
N SER A 493 -52.91 -16.30 -15.18
CA SER A 493 -53.73 -15.46 -14.32
C SER A 493 -54.71 -14.67 -15.18
N VAL A 494 -55.93 -15.21 -15.22
CA VAL A 494 -57.23 -14.54 -15.30
C VAL A 494 -57.40 -13.49 -16.42
N ASN A 495 -58.05 -13.92 -17.51
CA ASN A 495 -58.80 -13.03 -18.39
C ASN A 495 -60.12 -12.65 -17.70
N ASP A 496 -60.27 -11.37 -17.35
CA ASP A 496 -61.58 -10.73 -17.15
C ASP A 496 -62.15 -10.40 -18.55
N PRO A 497 -63.36 -10.85 -18.94
CA PRO A 497 -63.90 -10.66 -20.29
C PRO A 497 -64.61 -9.31 -20.52
N ASN A 498 -64.33 -8.28 -19.72
CA ASN A 498 -65.17 -7.07 -19.66
C ASN A 498 -64.45 -5.72 -19.66
N ASP A 499 -63.21 -5.62 -20.18
CA ASP A 499 -62.68 -4.32 -20.60
C ASP A 499 -62.82 -4.14 -22.10
N LEU A 500 -63.91 -3.46 -22.47
CA LEU A 500 -63.99 -2.63 -23.67
C LEU A 500 -63.08 -1.40 -23.49
N ASP A 501 -61.79 -1.64 -23.27
CA ASP A 501 -60.79 -0.61 -23.52
C ASP A 501 -60.48 -0.69 -24.99
N THR A 502 -61.23 0.14 -25.73
CA THR A 502 -60.73 0.86 -26.89
C THR A 502 -59.20 0.89 -26.84
N GLU A 503 -58.53 0.01 -27.57
CA GLU A 503 -57.17 0.29 -27.98
C GLU A 503 -57.32 1.58 -28.76
N GLU A 504 -57.09 2.72 -28.10
CA GLU A 504 -56.58 3.91 -28.73
C GLU A 504 -55.37 3.40 -29.49
N ILE A 505 -55.61 2.95 -30.73
CA ILE A 505 -54.57 2.73 -31.71
C ILE A 505 -53.86 4.06 -31.69
N ASP A 506 -52.67 4.08 -31.09
CA ASP A 506 -51.91 5.29 -30.88
C ASP A 506 -51.88 6.00 -32.23
N GLU A 507 -52.65 7.10 -32.36
CA GLU A 507 -52.83 7.78 -33.65
C GLU A 507 -51.47 8.18 -34.20
N LEU A 508 -50.47 8.35 -33.32
CA LEU A 508 -49.07 8.57 -33.65
C LEU A 508 -48.43 7.31 -34.23
N GLU A 509 -48.64 6.12 -33.68
CA GLU A 509 -48.14 4.85 -34.23
C GLU A 509 -48.65 4.62 -35.65
N GLU A 510 -49.94 4.91 -35.93
CA GLU A 510 -50.49 4.77 -37.28
C GLU A 510 -49.98 5.88 -38.22
N LYS A 511 -49.94 7.14 -37.76
CA LYS A 511 -49.40 8.28 -38.51
C LYS A 511 -47.91 8.14 -38.82
N PHE A 512 -47.14 7.50 -37.95
CA PHE A 512 -45.71 7.27 -38.09
C PHE A 512 -45.35 5.83 -38.51
N ARG A 513 -46.32 4.98 -38.86
CA ARG A 513 -46.10 3.60 -39.30
C ARG A 513 -45.10 3.49 -40.46
N TYR A 514 -45.07 4.50 -41.33
CA TYR A 514 -44.11 4.58 -42.42
C TYR A 514 -42.65 4.70 -41.92
N LEU A 515 -42.40 5.31 -40.75
CA LEU A 515 -41.08 5.35 -40.11
C LEU A 515 -40.71 3.97 -39.58
N SER A 516 -41.63 3.23 -38.97
CA SER A 516 -41.38 1.83 -38.55
C SER A 516 -41.02 0.94 -39.75
N ALA A 517 -41.64 1.16 -40.90
CA ALA A 517 -41.30 0.48 -42.16
C ALA A 517 -39.89 0.86 -42.68
N THR A 518 -39.33 2.01 -42.30
CA THR A 518 -37.96 2.37 -42.72
C THR A 518 -36.86 1.52 -42.08
N LYS A 519 -37.17 0.79 -41.00
CA LYS A 519 -36.26 -0.16 -40.34
C LYS A 519 -35.74 -1.24 -41.29
N GLU A 520 -36.50 -1.62 -42.31
CA GLU A 520 -36.11 -2.62 -43.31
C GLU A 520 -34.95 -2.17 -44.22
N TYR A 521 -34.74 -0.85 -44.37
CA TYR A 521 -33.65 -0.29 -45.15
C TYR A 521 -32.33 -0.19 -44.37
N LEU A 522 -32.38 -0.37 -43.04
CA LEU A 522 -31.19 -0.30 -42.20
C LEU A 522 -30.33 -1.57 -42.33
N PRO A 523 -29.00 -1.44 -42.28
CA PRO A 523 -28.11 -2.60 -42.25
C PRO A 523 -28.36 -3.45 -40.99
N SER A 524 -28.25 -4.77 -41.14
CA SER A 524 -28.39 -5.74 -40.05
C SER A 524 -27.37 -5.53 -38.92
N VAL A 525 -26.19 -5.01 -39.23
CA VAL A 525 -25.19 -4.58 -38.25
C VAL A 525 -25.32 -3.07 -38.08
N LYS A 526 -25.81 -2.62 -36.92
CA LYS A 526 -25.91 -1.21 -36.59
C LYS A 526 -24.51 -0.62 -36.38
N ILE A 527 -24.19 0.44 -37.11
CA ILE A 527 -22.95 1.20 -36.91
C ILE A 527 -23.17 2.10 -35.69
N LEU A 528 -22.24 2.08 -34.73
CA LEU A 528 -22.29 2.96 -33.55
C LEU A 528 -22.09 4.41 -33.99
N LEU A 529 -23.05 5.28 -33.64
CA LEU A 529 -23.03 6.74 -33.85
C LEU A 529 -22.50 7.15 -35.25
N PRO A 530 -23.22 6.80 -36.32
CA PRO A 530 -22.85 7.22 -37.67
C PRO A 530 -22.88 8.75 -37.78
N GLY A 531 -21.93 9.34 -38.51
CA GLY A 531 -21.72 10.79 -38.52
C GLY A 531 -20.66 11.31 -37.54
N TYR A 532 -20.26 10.49 -36.56
CA TYR A 532 -19.25 10.89 -35.56
C TYR A 532 -17.83 10.41 -35.92
N PRO A 533 -16.77 11.13 -35.50
CA PRO A 533 -15.38 10.72 -35.68
C PRO A 533 -15.07 9.34 -35.09
N ASN A 534 -14.11 8.63 -35.66
CA ASN A 534 -13.64 7.33 -35.13
C ASN A 534 -13.10 7.46 -33.69
N TRP A 535 -12.34 8.51 -33.38
CA TRP A 535 -11.79 8.71 -32.04
C TRP A 535 -12.90 8.85 -30.97
N TYR A 536 -13.96 9.61 -31.28
CA TYR A 536 -15.06 9.88 -30.36
C TYR A 536 -15.91 8.63 -30.12
N ARG A 537 -16.19 7.87 -31.19
CA ARG A 537 -16.95 6.61 -31.09
C ARG A 537 -16.29 5.56 -30.21
N LYS A 538 -14.95 5.55 -30.12
CA LYS A 538 -14.21 4.67 -29.21
C LYS A 538 -14.47 4.99 -27.73
N LEU A 539 -14.97 6.19 -27.42
CA LEU A 539 -15.31 6.63 -26.06
C LEU A 539 -16.75 6.26 -25.67
N CYS A 540 -17.58 5.82 -26.61
CA CYS A 540 -19.00 5.56 -26.40
C CYS A 540 -19.27 4.08 -26.11
N THR A 541 -20.24 3.80 -25.23
CA THR A 541 -20.79 2.47 -25.01
C THR A 541 -21.72 2.07 -26.16
N LYS A 542 -21.98 0.77 -26.33
CA LYS A 542 -22.92 0.28 -27.36
C LYS A 542 -24.38 0.41 -26.89
N PRO A 543 -25.35 0.62 -27.79
CA PRO A 543 -26.77 0.74 -27.42
C PRO A 543 -27.31 -0.42 -26.59
N ASP A 544 -26.84 -1.64 -26.85
CA ASP A 544 -27.34 -2.84 -26.16
C ASP A 544 -26.72 -3.04 -24.76
N SER A 545 -25.91 -2.08 -24.27
CA SER A 545 -25.18 -2.22 -22.99
C SER A 545 -26.05 -1.92 -21.77
N SER A 546 -27.11 -1.11 -21.92
CA SER A 546 -27.99 -0.70 -20.82
C SER A 546 -29.38 -0.32 -21.36
N PRO A 547 -30.48 -0.63 -20.64
CA PRO A 547 -31.82 -0.18 -21.01
C PRO A 547 -31.98 1.35 -21.02
N LEU A 548 -31.13 2.09 -20.29
CA LEU A 548 -31.09 3.56 -20.24
C LEU A 548 -29.89 4.13 -21.02
N TRP A 549 -29.46 3.45 -22.09
CA TRP A 549 -28.33 3.92 -22.88
C TRP A 549 -28.62 5.28 -23.53
N ILE A 550 -27.69 6.22 -23.34
CA ILE A 550 -27.71 7.54 -23.95
C ILE A 550 -26.46 7.65 -24.85
N PRO A 551 -26.54 8.30 -26.02
CA PRO A 551 -25.37 8.67 -26.82
C PRO A 551 -24.39 9.55 -26.02
N GLY A 552 -23.11 9.18 -25.96
CA GLY A 552 -22.08 10.03 -25.32
C GLY A 552 -20.79 9.29 -24.95
N PRO A 553 -19.73 10.01 -24.57
CA PRO A 553 -18.40 9.45 -24.30
C PRO A 553 -18.28 8.92 -22.85
N HIS A 554 -19.02 7.86 -22.53
CA HIS A 554 -19.10 7.29 -21.17
C HIS A 554 -17.81 6.59 -20.70
N LEU A 555 -16.96 6.15 -21.62
CA LEU A 555 -15.73 5.40 -21.33
C LEU A 555 -14.54 6.32 -21.06
N ILE A 556 -14.71 7.65 -21.13
CA ILE A 556 -13.63 8.61 -20.96
C ILE A 556 -13.07 8.58 -19.53
N SER A 557 -11.75 8.69 -19.41
CA SER A 557 -11.08 8.77 -18.11
C SER A 557 -9.73 9.47 -18.20
N THR A 558 -9.21 9.94 -17.06
CA THR A 558 -7.89 10.58 -16.96
C THR A 558 -6.70 9.68 -17.36
N SER A 559 -6.91 8.37 -17.51
CA SER A 559 -5.86 7.44 -17.96
C SER A 559 -5.79 7.28 -19.48
N MET A 560 -6.80 7.75 -20.22
CA MET A 560 -6.82 7.63 -21.67
C MET A 560 -5.85 8.60 -22.35
N GLN A 561 -5.24 8.13 -23.42
CA GLN A 561 -4.28 8.90 -24.21
C GLN A 561 -4.89 10.16 -24.87
N ILE A 562 -6.19 10.18 -25.15
CA ILE A 562 -6.83 11.36 -25.74
C ILE A 562 -7.07 12.47 -24.70
N THR A 563 -7.09 12.13 -23.41
CA THR A 563 -7.47 13.05 -22.34
C THR A 563 -6.55 14.26 -22.21
N PRO A 564 -5.20 14.13 -22.24
CA PRO A 564 -4.32 15.30 -22.22
C PRO A 564 -4.54 16.27 -23.39
N LYS A 565 -4.97 15.78 -24.56
CA LYS A 565 -5.33 16.60 -25.73
C LYS A 565 -6.66 17.32 -25.53
N LEU A 566 -7.68 16.62 -25.03
CA LEU A 566 -9.00 17.21 -24.72
C LEU A 566 -8.95 18.28 -23.61
N LEU A 567 -7.97 18.19 -22.72
CA LEU A 567 -7.70 19.17 -21.67
C LEU A 567 -6.76 20.29 -22.11
N SER A 568 -6.30 20.28 -23.36
CA SER A 568 -5.34 21.25 -23.91
C SER A 568 -4.12 21.45 -23.02
N LEU A 569 -3.54 20.34 -22.53
CA LEU A 569 -2.43 20.40 -21.59
C LEU A 569 -1.16 20.94 -22.24
N THR A 570 -0.41 21.69 -21.45
CA THR A 570 0.88 22.29 -21.80
C THR A 570 1.95 21.91 -20.80
N TRP A 571 3.21 21.80 -21.26
CA TRP A 571 4.39 21.65 -20.43
C TRP A 571 5.27 22.89 -20.59
N GLU A 572 5.50 23.63 -19.49
CA GLU A 572 6.22 24.90 -19.47
C GLU A 572 5.66 25.92 -20.48
N GLY A 573 4.35 25.88 -20.72
CA GLY A 573 3.64 26.72 -21.69
C GLY A 573 3.56 26.16 -23.12
N TYR A 574 4.30 25.08 -23.44
CA TYR A 574 4.29 24.47 -24.77
C TYR A 574 3.24 23.35 -24.89
N PRO A 575 2.52 23.21 -26.01
CA PRO A 575 1.45 22.22 -26.16
C PRO A 575 1.99 20.78 -26.16
N LEU A 576 1.33 19.91 -25.40
CA LEU A 576 1.66 18.49 -25.36
C LEU A 576 1.28 17.77 -26.67
N HIS A 577 2.17 16.89 -27.12
CA HIS A 577 1.95 16.03 -28.26
C HIS A 577 2.45 14.61 -27.97
N TYR A 578 1.82 13.61 -28.58
CA TYR A 578 2.16 12.21 -28.37
C TYR A 578 2.66 11.57 -29.66
N ILE A 579 3.81 10.89 -29.58
CA ILE A 579 4.37 10.09 -30.67
C ILE A 579 4.49 8.64 -30.18
N ARG A 580 4.03 7.65 -30.97
CA ARG A 580 3.96 6.23 -30.57
C ARG A 580 5.29 5.68 -30.04
N ASP A 581 6.41 6.02 -30.66
CA ASP A 581 7.72 5.47 -30.31
C ASP A 581 8.44 6.25 -29.20
N LEU A 582 8.06 7.52 -28.97
CA LEU A 582 8.73 8.42 -28.04
C LEU A 582 7.89 8.73 -26.78
N GLY A 583 6.60 8.42 -26.82
CA GLY A 583 5.63 8.75 -25.76
C GLY A 583 5.20 10.21 -25.82
N TRP A 584 4.82 10.75 -24.65
CA TRP A 584 4.46 12.15 -24.50
C TRP A 584 5.67 13.08 -24.50
N GLY A 585 5.50 14.19 -25.21
CA GLY A 585 6.42 15.31 -25.27
C GLY A 585 5.66 16.61 -25.50
N PHE A 586 6.38 17.66 -25.88
CA PHE A 586 5.81 18.96 -26.22
C PHE A 586 6.50 19.56 -27.45
N LEU A 587 5.80 20.49 -28.10
CA LEU A 587 6.22 21.11 -29.36
C LEU A 587 6.82 22.48 -29.12
N VAL A 588 8.05 22.69 -29.63
CA VAL A 588 8.74 23.98 -29.57
C VAL A 588 9.01 24.47 -31.00
N PRO A 589 8.39 25.58 -31.45
CA PRO A 589 8.61 26.09 -32.79
C PRO A 589 10.01 26.70 -32.94
N PHE A 590 10.62 26.52 -34.11
CA PHE A 590 11.89 27.17 -34.48
C PHE A 590 11.86 27.89 -35.84
N SER A 591 10.82 27.66 -36.65
CA SER A 591 10.61 28.32 -37.94
C SER A 591 9.29 29.10 -37.96
N ASP A 592 9.26 30.24 -38.64
CA ASP A 592 8.09 31.08 -38.90
C ASP A 592 7.55 30.94 -40.34
N ASP A 593 8.16 30.07 -41.14
CA ASP A 593 7.87 29.92 -42.56
C ASP A 593 6.43 29.40 -42.78
N SER A 594 5.49 30.33 -42.95
CA SER A 594 4.07 30.07 -43.11
C SER A 594 3.68 29.76 -44.56
N GLU A 595 4.62 29.81 -45.50
CA GLU A 595 4.36 29.62 -46.94
C GLU A 595 4.25 28.13 -47.33
N VAL A 596 4.79 27.23 -46.51
CA VAL A 596 4.72 25.77 -46.74
C VAL A 596 3.45 25.19 -46.09
N GLU A 597 2.62 24.54 -46.91
CA GLU A 597 1.41 23.84 -46.46
C GLU A 597 1.78 22.65 -45.57
N ARG A 598 1.30 22.68 -44.31
CA ARG A 598 1.64 21.74 -43.23
C ARG A 598 0.39 21.20 -42.56
N LYS A 599 0.48 20.02 -41.95
CA LYS A 599 -0.64 19.47 -41.16
C LYS A 599 -0.69 20.09 -39.77
N LEU A 600 0.47 20.47 -39.23
CA LEU A 600 0.55 21.18 -37.96
C LEU A 600 0.11 22.65 -38.17
N PRO A 601 -0.82 23.18 -37.37
CA PRO A 601 -1.26 24.58 -37.47
C PRO A 601 -0.20 25.53 -36.88
N LEU A 602 0.85 25.82 -37.67
CA LEU A 602 2.01 26.61 -37.26
C LEU A 602 1.64 28.04 -36.84
N ALA A 603 0.71 28.70 -37.54
CA ALA A 603 0.26 30.05 -37.20
C ALA A 603 -0.32 30.12 -35.77
N LYS A 604 -1.13 29.12 -35.38
CA LYS A 604 -1.70 29.00 -34.04
C LYS A 604 -0.66 28.63 -32.99
N LEU A 605 0.34 27.83 -33.38
CA LEU A 605 1.44 27.49 -32.49
C LEU A 605 2.33 28.72 -32.20
N LEU A 606 2.60 29.56 -33.20
CA LEU A 606 3.37 30.79 -33.05
C LEU A 606 2.60 31.86 -32.26
N GLU A 607 1.28 31.93 -32.41
CA GLU A 607 0.41 32.78 -31.57
C GLU A 607 0.52 32.40 -30.09
N LYS A 608 0.54 31.08 -29.79
CA LYS A 608 0.64 30.58 -28.41
C LYS A 608 2.07 30.55 -27.86
N CYS A 609 3.05 30.27 -28.71
CA CYS A 609 4.46 30.09 -28.36
C CYS A 609 5.34 30.87 -29.36
N PRO A 610 5.50 32.20 -29.18
CA PRO A 610 6.28 33.01 -30.11
C PRO A 610 7.75 32.57 -30.14
N LEU A 611 8.38 32.71 -31.30
CA LEU A 611 9.80 32.41 -31.47
C LEU A 611 10.64 33.31 -30.56
N ARG A 612 11.64 32.73 -29.89
CA ARG A 612 12.65 33.49 -29.17
C ARG A 612 13.51 34.27 -30.18
N VAL A 613 13.16 35.52 -30.41
CA VAL A 613 14.05 36.46 -31.11
C VAL A 613 15.20 36.78 -30.16
N THR A 614 16.43 36.43 -30.53
CA THR A 614 17.62 36.99 -29.90
C THR A 614 17.75 38.46 -30.29
N LYS A 615 16.90 39.33 -29.72
CA LYS A 615 17.11 40.78 -29.66
C LYS A 615 16.11 41.44 -28.72
N ASP A 616 16.70 42.09 -27.73
CA ASP A 616 16.16 43.07 -26.79
C ASP A 616 15.22 42.56 -25.68
N GLY A 617 15.80 42.55 -24.48
CA GLY A 617 15.09 42.31 -23.24
C GLY A 617 14.15 43.47 -22.91
N SER A 618 12.86 43.17 -22.80
CA SER A 618 11.94 43.99 -22.01
C SER A 618 10.66 43.20 -21.68
N ASN A 619 10.42 43.06 -20.38
CA ASN A 619 9.11 43.06 -19.71
C ASN A 619 8.15 41.86 -19.75
N THR A 620 8.59 40.65 -20.10
CA THR A 620 7.86 39.39 -19.75
C THR A 620 8.69 38.38 -18.97
N TRP A 621 9.97 38.70 -18.76
CA TRP A 621 10.99 37.86 -18.13
C TRP A 621 10.80 37.67 -16.62
N GLU A 622 10.37 38.70 -15.90
CA GLU A 622 10.29 38.66 -14.44
C GLU A 622 9.17 37.75 -13.91
N ALA A 623 8.08 37.59 -14.66
CA ALA A 623 6.96 36.73 -14.27
C ALA A 623 7.29 35.22 -14.41
N MET A 624 8.01 34.81 -15.46
CA MET A 624 8.38 33.40 -15.67
C MET A 624 9.62 32.98 -14.86
N GLN A 625 10.56 33.89 -14.60
CA GLN A 625 11.72 33.58 -13.75
C GLN A 625 11.37 33.39 -12.27
N GLN A 626 10.37 34.10 -11.74
CA GLN A 626 9.92 33.91 -10.36
C GLN A 626 9.30 32.52 -10.14
N ILE A 627 8.67 31.93 -11.16
CA ILE A 627 8.15 30.55 -11.12
C ILE A 627 9.31 29.54 -11.16
N SER A 628 10.30 29.76 -12.04
CA SER A 628 11.46 28.87 -12.21
C SER A 628 12.35 28.80 -10.97
N ASN A 629 12.61 29.92 -10.29
CA ASN A 629 13.47 29.95 -9.10
C ASN A 629 12.84 29.23 -7.88
N SER A 630 11.51 29.23 -7.76
CA SER A 630 10.78 28.46 -6.74
C SER A 630 10.92 26.95 -6.97
N VAL A 631 10.74 26.51 -8.23
CA VAL A 631 10.89 25.10 -8.65
C VAL A 631 12.34 24.62 -8.53
N GLN A 632 13.32 25.52 -8.65
CA GLN A 632 14.74 25.20 -8.59
C GLN A 632 15.26 24.85 -7.19
N GLN A 633 14.51 25.20 -6.13
CA GLN A 633 14.88 24.90 -4.74
C GLN A 633 14.30 23.56 -4.22
N ASP A 634 13.20 23.05 -4.79
CA ASP A 634 12.55 21.81 -4.31
C ASP A 634 12.89 20.54 -5.11
N LEU A 635 13.72 20.64 -6.14
CA LEU A 635 14.27 19.48 -6.85
C LEU A 635 15.45 18.86 -6.10
N SER A 636 15.14 18.22 -4.98
CA SER A 636 15.98 17.25 -4.29
C SER A 636 16.20 16.00 -5.16
N LYS A 637 16.90 16.16 -6.28
CA LYS A 637 17.52 15.11 -7.13
C LYS A 637 18.28 15.71 -8.33
N LYS A 638 19.08 16.76 -8.10
CA LYS A 638 19.98 17.31 -9.13
C LYS A 638 21.17 16.39 -9.50
N GLN A 639 21.42 15.32 -8.74
CA GLN A 639 22.58 14.44 -9.00
C GLN A 639 22.35 13.30 -10.01
N TYR A 640 21.14 13.13 -10.55
CA TYR A 640 20.84 12.04 -11.50
C TYR A 640 20.80 12.45 -12.98
N PHE A 641 20.69 13.75 -13.28
CA PHE A 641 20.45 14.24 -14.66
C PHE A 641 21.66 14.92 -15.33
N ASP A 642 22.79 15.09 -14.63
CA ASP A 642 24.00 15.75 -15.17
C ASP A 642 24.83 14.90 -16.14
N ARG A 643 24.24 13.87 -16.75
CA ARG A 643 24.90 13.10 -17.81
C ARG A 643 23.98 12.89 -19.00
N MET A 644 23.77 13.92 -19.82
CA MET A 644 23.40 13.72 -21.23
C MET A 644 23.94 14.85 -22.14
N LYS A 645 24.21 14.45 -23.38
CA LYS A 645 25.02 15.10 -24.42
C LYS A 645 24.57 16.51 -24.81
N GLY A 646 25.52 17.30 -25.31
CA GLY A 646 25.38 18.71 -25.69
C GLY A 646 24.13 19.03 -26.51
N ASP A 647 23.37 19.99 -25.99
CA ASP A 647 22.22 20.61 -26.63
C ASP A 647 22.63 21.24 -27.97
N LYS A 648 21.97 20.82 -29.06
CA LYS A 648 22.18 21.35 -30.42
C LYS A 648 21.11 22.36 -30.84
N THR A 649 20.21 22.76 -29.94
CA THR A 649 19.13 23.72 -30.24
C THR A 649 19.58 25.19 -30.22
N GLY A 650 20.88 25.45 -30.09
CA GLY A 650 21.42 26.82 -30.08
C GLY A 650 20.97 27.67 -28.88
N GLY A 651 20.44 27.05 -27.81
CA GLY A 651 19.94 27.75 -26.61
C GLY A 651 18.48 28.23 -26.71
N GLN A 652 17.76 27.81 -27.74
CA GLN A 652 16.39 28.27 -28.02
C GLN A 652 15.34 27.62 -27.09
N TYR A 653 15.66 26.50 -26.44
CA TYR A 653 14.91 25.95 -25.29
C TYR A 653 15.88 25.63 -24.13
N GLN A 654 15.56 26.08 -22.91
CA GLN A 654 16.41 25.91 -21.72
C GLN A 654 15.66 25.22 -20.55
N GLY A 655 14.52 24.59 -20.85
CA GLY A 655 13.65 23.99 -19.84
C GLY A 655 14.00 22.53 -19.52
N THR A 656 13.05 21.84 -18.88
CA THR A 656 13.27 20.48 -18.34
C THR A 656 13.11 19.32 -19.32
N GLY A 657 12.71 19.59 -20.56
CA GLY A 657 12.48 18.57 -21.59
C GLY A 657 13.75 17.87 -22.07
N ILE A 658 13.60 16.61 -22.49
CA ILE A 658 14.71 15.79 -22.99
C ILE A 658 14.73 15.85 -24.52
N TRP A 659 15.80 16.39 -25.08
CA TRP A 659 16.01 16.42 -26.53
C TRP A 659 16.19 15.02 -27.10
N CYS A 660 15.45 14.69 -28.17
CA CYS A 660 15.46 13.37 -28.79
C CYS A 660 15.72 13.39 -30.31
N ASN A 661 16.36 14.45 -30.83
CA ASN A 661 16.69 14.60 -32.27
C ASN A 661 15.49 14.42 -33.22
N THR A 662 14.28 14.79 -32.78
CA THR A 662 13.06 14.65 -33.59
C THR A 662 12.53 16.02 -33.97
N VAL A 663 12.38 16.24 -35.28
CA VAL A 663 11.84 17.46 -35.89
C VAL A 663 10.50 17.10 -36.56
N ILE A 664 9.46 17.91 -36.33
CA ILE A 664 8.14 17.76 -36.94
C ILE A 664 7.99 18.80 -38.05
N GLU A 665 7.75 18.32 -39.28
CA GLU A 665 7.43 19.12 -40.48
C GLU A 665 8.38 20.32 -40.73
N ASP A 666 9.66 20.14 -40.37
CA ASP A 666 10.75 21.13 -40.47
C ASP A 666 10.43 22.51 -39.85
N CYS A 667 9.49 22.56 -38.89
CA CYS A 667 9.09 23.79 -38.22
C CYS A 667 9.16 23.73 -36.69
N CYS A 668 9.10 22.53 -36.11
CA CYS A 668 9.05 22.33 -34.67
C CYS A 668 10.00 21.24 -34.17
N TRP A 669 10.58 21.46 -33.01
CA TRP A 669 11.28 20.45 -32.24
C TRP A 669 10.33 19.71 -31.32
N PHE A 670 10.52 18.39 -31.21
CA PHE A 670 9.83 17.56 -30.24
C PHE A 670 10.78 17.23 -29.08
N PHE A 671 10.37 17.59 -27.87
CA PHE A 671 11.08 17.26 -26.63
C PHE A 671 10.28 16.24 -25.83
N LYS A 672 10.92 15.16 -25.37
CA LYS A 672 10.28 14.17 -24.50
C LYS A 672 10.08 14.73 -23.10
N LEU A 673 8.97 14.33 -22.47
CA LEU A 673 8.78 14.58 -21.04
C LEU A 673 9.82 13.81 -20.20
N PRO A 674 10.33 14.41 -19.12
CA PRO A 674 11.31 13.76 -18.24
C PRO A 674 10.66 12.62 -17.45
N HIS A 675 11.17 11.40 -17.61
CA HIS A 675 10.66 10.22 -16.91
C HIS A 675 11.35 10.00 -15.55
N LYS A 676 10.60 9.61 -14.52
CA LYS A 676 11.11 9.37 -13.15
C LYS A 676 12.26 8.35 -13.07
N ASP A 677 12.22 7.33 -13.93
CA ASP A 677 13.20 6.23 -13.96
C ASP A 677 14.38 6.51 -14.91
N GLY A 678 14.45 7.73 -15.47
CA GLY A 678 15.56 8.19 -16.30
C GLY A 678 15.21 8.44 -17.78
N PRO A 679 16.13 9.06 -18.54
CA PRO A 679 15.85 9.65 -19.86
C PRO A 679 15.57 8.65 -20.99
N SER A 680 15.96 7.39 -20.80
CA SER A 680 15.73 6.31 -21.78
C SER A 680 14.28 5.83 -21.80
N ARG A 681 13.50 6.09 -20.75
CA ARG A 681 12.09 5.70 -20.64
C ARG A 681 11.16 6.79 -21.21
N ASN A 682 9.99 6.36 -21.67
CA ASN A 682 8.98 7.25 -22.26
C ASN A 682 7.85 7.48 -21.27
N VAL A 683 7.28 8.69 -21.27
CA VAL A 683 6.10 9.00 -20.48
C VAL A 683 4.86 8.50 -21.21
N GLY A 684 4.12 7.57 -20.60
CA GLY A 684 2.90 7.01 -21.17
C GLY A 684 1.64 7.84 -20.87
N ASN A 685 1.54 8.41 -19.67
CA ASN A 685 0.42 9.27 -19.27
C ASN A 685 0.95 10.48 -18.46
N PRO A 686 0.80 11.73 -18.94
CA PRO A 686 1.22 12.93 -18.23
C PRO A 686 0.32 13.26 -17.03
N LEU A 687 -0.82 12.59 -16.88
CA LEU A 687 -1.71 12.67 -15.71
C LEU A 687 -1.42 11.57 -14.67
N ALA A 688 -0.35 10.80 -14.84
CA ALA A 688 0.05 9.79 -13.87
C ALA A 688 0.53 10.42 -12.55
N LYS A 689 0.49 9.63 -11.47
CA LYS A 689 0.84 10.05 -10.10
C LYS A 689 2.12 10.88 -10.01
N ASP A 690 3.16 10.47 -10.73
CA ASP A 690 4.49 11.07 -10.65
C ASP A 690 4.55 12.50 -11.22
N TYR A 691 3.58 12.89 -12.05
CA TYR A 691 3.49 14.21 -12.67
C TYR A 691 2.44 15.11 -11.99
N LEU A 692 1.68 14.60 -11.02
CA LEU A 692 0.64 15.38 -10.35
C LEU A 692 1.19 16.59 -9.57
N THR A 693 2.43 16.49 -9.07
CA THR A 693 3.11 17.62 -8.41
C THR A 693 3.49 18.71 -9.40
N LYS A 694 3.76 18.35 -10.67
CA LYS A 694 4.12 19.30 -11.73
C LYS A 694 2.99 20.26 -12.12
N PHE A 695 1.76 19.95 -11.72
CA PHE A 695 0.65 20.89 -11.80
C PHE A 695 0.74 22.01 -10.76
N SER A 696 1.22 21.71 -9.55
CA SER A 696 1.35 22.72 -8.49
C SER A 696 2.52 23.66 -8.76
N ASP A 697 3.55 23.14 -9.43
CA ASP A 697 4.73 23.88 -9.90
C ASP A 697 4.42 24.78 -11.12
N ASN A 698 3.18 24.79 -11.64
CA ASN A 698 2.79 25.40 -12.94
C ASN A 698 3.63 24.91 -14.14
N VAL A 699 4.32 23.77 -14.01
CA VAL A 699 5.09 23.15 -15.10
C VAL A 699 4.17 22.41 -16.06
N LEU A 700 3.12 21.75 -15.56
CA LEU A 700 2.10 21.10 -16.37
C LEU A 700 0.77 21.77 -16.11
N ALA A 701 0.16 22.40 -17.12
CA ALA A 701 -1.04 23.22 -16.94
C ALA A 701 -2.07 22.99 -18.05
N GLY A 702 -3.36 23.13 -17.72
CA GLY A 702 -4.44 23.13 -18.71
C GLY A 702 -4.81 24.55 -19.11
N ASP A 703 -5.20 24.74 -20.37
CA ASP A 703 -5.51 26.08 -20.92
C ASP A 703 -6.89 26.61 -20.51
N THR A 704 -7.66 25.85 -19.72
CA THR A 704 -9.06 26.15 -19.46
C THR A 704 -9.46 25.83 -18.02
N GLU A 705 -10.44 26.57 -17.49
CA GLU A 705 -10.95 26.39 -16.13
C GLU A 705 -11.43 24.95 -15.86
N SER A 706 -12.15 24.33 -16.80
CA SER A 706 -12.59 22.94 -16.59
C SER A 706 -11.44 21.93 -16.69
N ALA A 707 -10.34 22.25 -17.39
CA ALA A 707 -9.13 21.43 -17.30
C ALA A 707 -8.52 21.53 -15.90
N GLU A 708 -8.40 22.74 -15.34
CA GLU A 708 -7.94 22.91 -13.95
C GLU A 708 -8.81 22.18 -12.94
N GLN A 709 -10.14 22.19 -13.12
CA GLN A 709 -11.07 21.42 -12.28
C GLN A 709 -10.84 19.91 -12.39
N VAL A 710 -10.74 19.35 -13.61
CA VAL A 710 -10.45 17.93 -13.83
C VAL A 710 -9.10 17.53 -13.22
N LEU A 711 -8.10 18.40 -13.33
CA LEU A 711 -6.78 18.20 -12.73
C LEU A 711 -6.83 18.22 -11.20
N SER A 712 -7.58 19.16 -10.62
CA SER A 712 -7.82 19.25 -9.18
C SER A 712 -8.52 17.99 -8.65
N ILE A 713 -9.54 17.50 -9.37
CA ILE A 713 -10.22 16.23 -9.08
C ILE A 713 -9.25 15.06 -9.15
N ALA A 714 -8.49 14.92 -10.24
CA ALA A 714 -7.52 13.84 -10.42
C ALA A 714 -6.47 13.82 -9.28
N ARG A 715 -6.05 14.99 -8.79
CA ARG A 715 -5.15 15.13 -7.64
C ARG A 715 -5.80 14.64 -6.35
N LYS A 716 -7.05 15.07 -6.06
CA LYS A 716 -7.81 14.62 -4.89
C LYS A 716 -7.98 13.10 -4.89
N LEU A 717 -8.26 12.51 -6.05
CA LEU A 717 -8.48 11.06 -6.19
C LEU A 717 -7.20 10.22 -6.20
N SER A 718 -6.03 10.82 -6.44
CA SER A 718 -4.78 10.10 -6.60
C SER A 718 -4.43 9.21 -5.41
N TYR A 719 -4.57 9.73 -4.19
CA TYR A 719 -4.26 8.93 -3.00
C TYR A 719 -5.17 7.69 -2.91
N TRP A 720 -6.48 7.90 -3.07
CA TRP A 720 -7.45 6.80 -3.00
C TRP A 720 -7.24 5.81 -4.13
N ARG A 721 -7.14 6.23 -5.40
CA ARG A 721 -6.87 5.33 -6.55
C ARG A 721 -5.67 4.40 -6.34
N ASN A 722 -4.60 4.91 -5.72
CA ASN A 722 -3.38 4.14 -5.50
C ASN A 722 -3.44 3.20 -4.28
N ASN A 723 -4.21 3.55 -3.25
CA ASN A 723 -4.24 2.81 -1.99
C ASN A 723 -5.55 2.05 -1.74
N ARG A 724 -6.62 2.36 -2.48
CA ARG A 724 -7.98 1.82 -2.32
C ARG A 724 -7.96 0.31 -2.24
N ALA A 725 -7.36 -0.37 -3.22
CA ALA A 725 -7.27 -1.83 -3.22
C ALA A 725 -6.59 -2.37 -1.94
N ARG A 726 -5.48 -1.74 -1.49
CA ARG A 726 -4.74 -2.18 -0.30
C ARG A 726 -5.49 -1.92 1.00
N ILE A 727 -6.22 -0.81 1.07
CA ILE A 727 -7.03 -0.44 2.24
C ILE A 727 -8.25 -1.36 2.34
N MET A 728 -8.95 -1.57 1.22
CA MET A 728 -10.09 -2.48 1.12
C MET A 728 -9.70 -3.93 1.38
N ASP A 729 -8.48 -4.31 0.99
CA ASP A 729 -7.95 -5.66 1.17
C ASP A 729 -7.40 -5.93 2.59
N GLN A 730 -7.52 -5.00 3.54
CA GLN A 730 -7.13 -5.28 4.92
C GLN A 730 -8.04 -6.35 5.56
N MET A 731 -7.44 -7.26 6.35
CA MET A 731 -8.17 -8.25 7.13
C MET A 731 -8.62 -7.61 8.44
N VAL A 732 -9.93 -7.53 8.68
CA VAL A 732 -10.50 -6.99 9.91
C VAL A 732 -11.18 -8.11 10.68
N VAL A 733 -10.82 -8.23 11.96
CA VAL A 733 -11.38 -9.22 12.87
C VAL A 733 -12.15 -8.49 13.96
N TRP A 734 -13.43 -8.84 14.12
CA TRP A 734 -14.29 -8.23 15.12
C TRP A 734 -14.36 -9.10 16.37
N LEU A 735 -14.27 -8.44 17.53
CA LEU A 735 -14.53 -9.08 18.83
C LEU A 735 -16.03 -9.05 19.11
N ASN A 736 -16.57 -10.14 19.66
CA ASN A 736 -17.96 -10.13 20.10
C ASN A 736 -18.13 -9.24 21.33
N LYS A 737 -19.34 -8.73 21.56
CA LYS A 737 -19.63 -7.88 22.72
C LYS A 737 -19.25 -8.53 24.05
N GLN A 738 -19.44 -9.84 24.17
CA GLN A 738 -19.07 -10.62 25.36
C GLN A 738 -17.56 -10.65 25.64
N ASP A 739 -16.73 -10.53 24.59
CA ASP A 739 -15.26 -10.62 24.66
C ASP A 739 -14.62 -9.25 24.91
N LEU A 740 -15.43 -8.18 25.01
CA LEU A 740 -14.97 -6.83 25.32
C LEU A 740 -14.96 -6.57 26.84
N PRO A 741 -14.07 -5.70 27.35
CA PRO A 741 -14.12 -5.19 28.71
C PRO A 741 -15.48 -4.53 28.98
N LYS A 742 -16.00 -4.67 30.21
CA LYS A 742 -17.33 -4.15 30.60
C LYS A 742 -17.50 -2.67 30.26
N GLU A 743 -16.43 -1.89 30.42
CA GLU A 743 -16.40 -0.45 30.11
C GLU A 743 -16.70 -0.15 28.63
N LEU A 744 -16.35 -1.07 27.72
CA LEU A 744 -16.57 -0.96 26.27
C LEU A 744 -17.86 -1.64 25.81
N GLN A 745 -18.48 -2.48 26.66
CA GLN A 745 -19.77 -3.11 26.34
C GLN A 745 -20.93 -2.11 26.40
N GLU A 746 -20.87 -1.15 27.31
CA GLU A 746 -21.95 -0.18 27.60
C GLU A 746 -21.99 1.00 26.62
N SER A 747 -20.86 1.35 25.99
CA SER A 747 -20.76 2.50 25.07
C SER A 747 -21.50 2.32 23.74
N THR A 748 -22.04 1.13 23.47
CA THR A 748 -22.86 0.85 22.27
C THR A 748 -24.33 1.28 22.41
N GLY A 749 -24.76 1.74 23.60
CA GLY A 749 -26.16 2.13 23.88
C GLY A 749 -26.49 3.62 23.77
N LEU A 750 -25.51 4.51 23.58
CA LEU A 750 -25.72 5.96 23.67
C LEU A 750 -25.89 6.69 22.33
N CYS A 751 -25.96 5.98 21.20
CA CYS A 751 -26.09 6.59 19.87
C CYS A 751 -27.40 6.30 19.12
N ILE A 752 -28.46 5.79 19.77
CA ILE A 752 -29.74 5.47 19.07
C ILE A 752 -30.93 6.36 19.49
N ASN A 753 -30.86 7.17 20.56
CA ASN A 753 -32.03 7.93 21.03
C ASN A 753 -31.88 9.46 20.93
N ASN A 754 -31.60 10.02 19.75
CA ASN A 754 -31.75 11.46 19.51
C ASN A 754 -32.47 11.78 18.17
N ASN A 755 -33.38 10.92 17.74
CA ASN A 755 -34.39 11.25 16.74
C ASN A 755 -35.78 11.11 17.35
N THR A 756 -36.15 12.07 18.20
CA THR A 756 -37.54 12.36 18.52
C THR A 756 -37.78 13.85 18.37
N ALA A 757 -38.47 14.16 17.27
CA ALA A 757 -39.49 15.18 17.12
C ALA A 757 -39.21 16.58 17.70
N HIS A 758 -38.88 17.51 16.82
CA HIS A 758 -39.52 18.82 16.86
C HIS A 758 -40.18 19.10 15.50
N HIS A 759 -41.51 19.14 15.55
CA HIS A 759 -42.33 19.96 14.66
C HIS A 759 -41.95 21.43 14.79
#